data_AF-A0A9D6T5A4-F1
#
_entry.id   AF-A0A9D6T5A4-F1
#
_cell.length_a   1.000
_cell.length_b   1.000
_cell.length_c   1.000
_cell.angle_alpha   90.00
_cell.angle_beta   90.00
_cell.angle_gamma   90.00
#
_symmetry.space_group_name_H-M   'P 1'
#
loop_
_entity.id
_entity.type
_entity.pdbx_description
1 polymer ?
#
loop_
_entity_poly.entity_id
_entity_poly.type
_entity_poly.pdbx_seq_one_letter_code
_entity_poly.pdbx_strand_id
1 'polypeptide(L)'
;MPAIRPEQSQTSQETAPEAPPAGAEVREQRVETPEELQTLAEQTAERVQSDVATEQERVGELARGASERIGVGQAEAEALAQRQGAEAEALARDAAAALAEASGGTPSEAEPVPRHASLWEKARAWRTANAERIRAIKERKASGEITKDYGKKGAVNAKFKLCASAPDACAGRYVARLRETGRPVPDEFTMQRILKAVVEGKTPASARDVVLVEEMSQELAFEEYGKKVEDGVTLGAEGIAADMFTELDLEGREELAVESLEQAAEAVRAELQEYVEKGYLNAKEMQLILETTTKFGSAYARAFQGKRFRGGAERTEAEIIQHAYEAMRDNARKIAFQTKLDKRVFSGSDHGTRHICEGCTHFSEQLMGSIKGLEGVDFKDQDEVLIRQIVIDHDIGYTSDAAQAKGGFEASKDHPCAGCAFVEANKDYYVDKYGEEGYEIIRDVVLNHSYAQSEYGGTRPAAGENELTYNRDLIRSVVSTVDAMGATAETKAMDMFRYPEVIDILQNVKLYAETHGGPKEMEPAALAVFKQDLNAVVDTLLADGKISEERAAGYRSAIENQFNPQTVEITLGQFTGVVREMKLTRRADGTVAPEIRMDVSRLAALVGDNFGDTIALQGFVKAMKDFGLTESRLQELGGLVRQLQSESDPARREALQRQLVYESERATFIIGERETAGLPDEREQERTAITERFEAFGRETIRSELRQQFERIRAIPPGERTPEMARALVDELTTLFELDDREAQTLKALGKHLRENIRSDQELSTVQSTIARLKSKSEKQRLRRYEEAAAADEHVARAA
;
A
#
# COMPACT_ATOMS: atom_id res chain seq x y z
N MET A 1 35.10 -27.81 -34.80
CA MET A 1 35.94 -29.03 -34.82
C MET A 1 35.15 -30.19 -34.21
N PRO A 2 35.37 -31.44 -34.63
CA PRO A 2 34.33 -32.31 -35.20
C PRO A 2 33.61 -33.25 -34.23
N ALA A 3 32.53 -33.83 -34.76
CA ALA A 3 31.64 -34.83 -34.18
C ALA A 3 32.32 -36.18 -33.88
N ILE A 4 31.88 -36.83 -32.80
CA ILE A 4 31.96 -38.29 -32.59
C ILE A 4 30.67 -38.74 -31.87
N ARG A 5 29.93 -39.67 -32.49
CA ARG A 5 28.93 -40.58 -31.88
C ARG A 5 29.62 -41.96 -31.67
N PRO A 6 28.92 -43.04 -31.24
CA PRO A 6 28.41 -43.35 -29.90
C PRO A 6 28.90 -44.75 -29.44
N GLU A 7 28.80 -45.12 -28.17
CA GLU A 7 28.85 -46.55 -27.78
C GLU A 7 27.87 -46.90 -26.65
N GLN A 8 27.33 -48.12 -26.80
CA GLN A 8 26.34 -48.79 -25.98
C GLN A 8 27.02 -49.63 -24.87
N SER A 9 26.40 -49.73 -23.69
CA SER A 9 26.35 -50.98 -22.89
C SER A 9 25.12 -50.88 -21.95
N GLN A 10 24.09 -51.72 -22.13
CA GLN A 10 23.88 -53.07 -21.60
C GLN A 10 23.83 -53.20 -20.06
N THR A 11 22.57 -53.28 -19.60
CA THR A 11 21.98 -54.26 -18.65
C THR A 11 22.43 -54.29 -17.19
N SER A 12 21.48 -54.01 -16.28
CA SER A 12 21.10 -54.94 -15.21
C SER A 12 19.61 -54.77 -14.91
N GLN A 13 18.86 -55.87 -15.03
CA GLN A 13 17.46 -55.99 -14.66
C GLN A 13 17.36 -56.24 -13.15
N GLU A 14 16.48 -55.51 -12.46
CA GLU A 14 15.89 -55.98 -11.20
C GLU A 14 14.36 -55.86 -11.31
N THR A 15 13.73 -56.97 -10.99
CA THR A 15 12.32 -57.32 -11.19
C THR A 15 11.41 -56.62 -10.18
N ALA A 16 10.39 -55.92 -10.68
CA ALA A 16 9.25 -55.47 -9.89
C ALA A 16 8.26 -56.64 -9.64
N PRO A 17 7.66 -56.75 -8.44
CA PRO A 17 6.54 -57.66 -8.21
C PRO A 17 5.25 -57.14 -8.85
N GLU A 18 4.47 -58.08 -9.37
CA GLU A 18 3.24 -57.93 -10.13
C GLU A 18 2.17 -57.08 -9.44
N ALA A 19 1.54 -56.19 -10.22
CA ALA A 19 0.32 -55.49 -9.82
C ALA A 19 -0.89 -56.45 -9.87
N PRO A 20 -1.82 -56.41 -8.89
CA PRO A 20 -3.11 -57.09 -9.00
C PRO A 20 -4.00 -56.42 -10.06
N PRO A 21 -4.91 -57.17 -10.70
CA PRO A 21 -5.64 -56.73 -11.87
C PRO A 21 -6.66 -55.63 -11.55
N ALA A 22 -6.73 -54.65 -12.45
CA ALA A 22 -7.80 -53.67 -12.53
C ALA A 22 -9.16 -54.35 -12.82
N GLY A 23 -10.21 -53.89 -12.16
CA GLY A 23 -11.59 -54.16 -12.59
C GLY A 23 -12.61 -54.33 -11.47
N ALA A 24 -13.01 -53.23 -10.84
CA ALA A 24 -14.36 -53.09 -10.31
C ALA A 24 -14.84 -51.68 -10.65
N GLU A 25 -15.68 -51.57 -11.68
CA GLU A 25 -16.42 -50.34 -11.98
C GLU A 25 -17.24 -49.97 -10.73
N VAL A 26 -16.89 -48.86 -10.07
CA VAL A 26 -17.78 -48.20 -9.12
C VAL A 26 -18.85 -47.51 -9.95
N ARG A 27 -19.94 -48.23 -10.24
CA ARG A 27 -21.18 -47.62 -10.70
C ARG A 27 -21.70 -46.77 -9.55
N GLU A 28 -21.70 -45.45 -9.69
CA GLU A 28 -22.50 -44.57 -8.85
C GLU A 28 -23.96 -45.02 -8.96
N GLN A 29 -24.45 -45.72 -7.94
CA GLN A 29 -25.87 -45.98 -7.79
C GLN A 29 -26.52 -44.66 -7.41
N ARG A 30 -27.17 -44.03 -8.38
CA ARG A 30 -28.06 -42.90 -8.14
C ARG A 30 -29.23 -43.43 -7.31
N VAL A 31 -29.27 -43.06 -6.04
CA VAL A 31 -30.38 -43.39 -5.14
C VAL A 31 -31.53 -42.45 -5.48
N GLU A 32 -32.61 -42.99 -6.04
CA GLU A 32 -33.74 -42.17 -6.54
C GLU A 32 -34.91 -42.14 -5.57
N THR A 33 -34.89 -42.96 -4.51
CA THR A 33 -35.98 -43.08 -3.55
C THR A 33 -35.53 -43.03 -2.07
N PRO A 34 -36.36 -42.50 -1.15
CA PRO A 34 -36.08 -42.52 0.29
C PRO A 34 -35.87 -43.92 0.88
N GLU A 35 -36.53 -44.95 0.32
CA GLU A 35 -36.42 -46.35 0.77
C GLU A 35 -35.05 -46.97 0.43
N GLU A 36 -34.47 -46.61 -0.72
CA GLU A 36 -33.12 -47.00 -1.11
C GLU A 36 -32.05 -46.29 -0.27
N LEU A 37 -32.29 -45.03 0.12
CA LEU A 37 -31.43 -44.26 1.03
C LEU A 37 -31.42 -44.88 2.43
N GLN A 38 -32.58 -45.30 2.93
CA GLN A 38 -32.69 -46.01 4.21
C GLN A 38 -31.99 -47.37 4.17
N THR A 39 -32.15 -48.13 3.08
CA THR A 39 -31.46 -49.41 2.88
C THR A 39 -29.94 -49.23 2.82
N LEU A 40 -29.45 -48.19 2.14
CA LEU A 40 -28.02 -47.87 2.07
C LEU A 40 -27.46 -47.42 3.44
N ALA A 41 -28.24 -46.67 4.21
CA ALA A 41 -27.88 -46.27 5.57
C ALA A 41 -27.78 -47.48 6.52
N GLU A 42 -28.73 -48.42 6.45
CA GLU A 42 -28.70 -49.68 7.21
C GLU A 42 -27.47 -50.53 6.84
N GLN A 43 -27.20 -50.71 5.54
CA GLN A 43 -26.01 -51.43 5.06
C GLN A 43 -24.69 -50.75 5.47
N THR A 44 -24.66 -49.43 5.47
CA THR A 44 -23.48 -48.67 5.90
C THR A 44 -23.28 -48.79 7.41
N ALA A 45 -24.36 -48.76 8.20
CA ALA A 45 -24.31 -48.96 9.65
C ALA A 45 -23.81 -50.38 10.00
N GLU A 46 -24.30 -51.42 9.30
CA GLU A 46 -23.81 -52.79 9.47
C GLU A 46 -22.32 -52.92 9.11
N ARG A 47 -21.88 -52.27 8.02
CA ARG A 47 -20.46 -52.29 7.61
C ARG A 47 -19.58 -51.60 8.65
N VAL A 48 -19.99 -50.43 9.16
CA VAL A 48 -19.26 -49.71 10.22
C VAL A 48 -19.20 -50.54 11.49
N GLN A 49 -20.28 -51.21 11.90
CA GLN A 49 -20.26 -52.11 13.06
C GLN A 49 -19.29 -53.29 12.87
N SER A 50 -19.24 -53.87 11.67
CA SER A 50 -18.29 -54.93 11.33
C SER A 50 -16.83 -54.45 11.36
N ASP A 51 -16.56 -53.25 10.81
CA ASP A 51 -15.22 -52.66 10.78
C ASP A 51 -14.74 -52.29 12.20
N VAL A 52 -15.64 -51.77 13.05
CA VAL A 52 -15.36 -51.49 14.46
C VAL A 52 -15.06 -52.77 15.25
N ALA A 53 -15.84 -53.84 15.04
CA ALA A 53 -15.59 -55.12 15.71
C ALA A 53 -14.21 -55.71 15.31
N THR A 54 -13.85 -55.61 14.03
CA THR A 54 -12.55 -56.06 13.51
C THR A 54 -11.40 -55.26 14.13
N GLU A 55 -11.53 -53.93 14.22
CA GLU A 55 -10.48 -53.09 14.80
C GLU A 55 -10.37 -53.26 16.32
N GLN A 56 -11.48 -53.51 17.03
CA GLN A 56 -11.47 -53.87 18.45
C GLN A 56 -10.71 -55.19 18.71
N GLU A 57 -10.89 -56.20 17.85
CA GLU A 57 -10.13 -57.45 17.93
C GLU A 57 -8.63 -57.20 17.71
N ARG A 58 -8.27 -56.39 16.70
CA ARG A 58 -6.88 -56.01 16.39
C ARG A 58 -6.22 -55.24 17.53
N VAL A 59 -6.92 -54.28 18.13
CA VAL A 59 -6.44 -53.52 19.30
C VAL A 59 -6.29 -54.44 20.52
N GLY A 60 -7.21 -55.39 20.72
CA GLY A 60 -7.12 -56.40 21.78
C GLY A 60 -5.91 -57.34 21.63
N GLU A 61 -5.54 -57.71 20.39
CA GLU A 61 -4.33 -58.48 20.10
C GLU A 61 -3.05 -57.67 20.35
N LEU A 62 -3.02 -56.40 19.92
CA LEU A 62 -1.89 -55.50 20.15
C LEU A 62 -1.69 -55.22 21.65
N ALA A 63 -2.78 -55.05 22.40
CA ALA A 63 -2.75 -54.86 23.86
C ALA A 63 -2.25 -56.11 24.59
N ARG A 64 -2.67 -57.32 24.17
CA ARG A 64 -2.12 -58.59 24.70
C ARG A 64 -0.62 -58.70 24.43
N GLY A 65 -0.19 -58.41 23.21
CA GLY A 65 1.23 -58.40 22.84
C GLY A 65 2.08 -57.30 23.50
N ALA A 66 1.46 -56.21 23.98
CA ALA A 66 2.12 -55.16 24.74
C ALA A 66 2.19 -55.50 26.24
N SER A 67 1.14 -56.12 26.80
CA SER A 67 1.11 -56.58 28.21
C SER A 67 2.18 -57.64 28.48
N GLU A 68 2.40 -58.58 27.55
CA GLU A 68 3.50 -59.57 27.64
C GLU A 68 4.90 -58.93 27.61
N ARG A 69 5.05 -57.75 26.99
CA ARG A 69 6.35 -57.05 26.85
C ARG A 69 6.66 -56.08 27.99
N ILE A 70 5.66 -55.59 28.71
CA ILE A 70 5.82 -54.46 29.65
C ILE A 70 5.43 -54.84 31.09
N GLY A 71 4.90 -56.05 31.33
CA GLY A 71 4.61 -56.53 32.69
C GLY A 71 3.49 -55.76 33.39
N VAL A 72 2.62 -55.10 32.62
CA VAL A 72 1.39 -54.47 33.11
C VAL A 72 0.30 -55.54 33.18
N GLY A 73 -0.38 -55.65 34.31
CA GLY A 73 -1.34 -56.71 34.60
C GLY A 73 -2.43 -56.81 33.53
N GLN A 74 -2.58 -58.01 32.97
CA GLN A 74 -3.49 -58.36 31.86
C GLN A 74 -4.94 -57.86 32.08
N ALA A 75 -5.38 -57.79 33.33
CA ALA A 75 -6.69 -57.29 33.73
C ALA A 75 -6.88 -55.76 33.51
N GLU A 76 -5.83 -54.94 33.62
CA GLU A 76 -5.95 -53.49 33.42
C GLU A 76 -6.00 -53.13 31.92
N ALA A 77 -5.29 -53.89 31.09
CA ALA A 77 -5.34 -53.74 29.63
C ALA A 77 -6.71 -54.16 29.06
N GLU A 78 -7.28 -55.26 29.54
CA GLU A 78 -8.63 -55.70 29.16
C GLU A 78 -9.71 -54.70 29.62
N ALA A 79 -9.59 -54.14 30.82
CA ALA A 79 -10.50 -53.11 31.32
C ALA A 79 -10.45 -51.80 30.51
N LEU A 80 -9.25 -51.40 30.03
CA LEU A 80 -9.09 -50.22 29.19
C LEU A 80 -9.70 -50.45 27.79
N ALA A 81 -9.46 -51.62 27.19
CA ALA A 81 -10.03 -51.98 25.90
C ALA A 81 -11.57 -52.05 25.96
N GLN A 82 -12.15 -52.59 27.04
CA GLN A 82 -13.60 -52.59 27.24
C GLN A 82 -14.19 -51.18 27.39
N ARG A 83 -13.50 -50.26 28.07
CA ARG A 83 -13.95 -48.86 28.17
C ARG A 83 -13.91 -48.14 26.82
N GLN A 84 -12.83 -48.30 26.07
CA GLN A 84 -12.70 -47.72 24.73
C GLN A 84 -13.72 -48.30 23.76
N GLY A 85 -14.01 -49.60 23.85
CA GLY A 85 -15.08 -50.24 23.07
C GLY A 85 -16.46 -49.70 23.40
N ALA A 86 -16.79 -49.53 24.69
CA ALA A 86 -18.07 -48.97 25.12
C ALA A 86 -18.23 -47.49 24.72
N GLU A 87 -17.14 -46.71 24.72
CA GLU A 87 -17.13 -45.31 24.29
C GLU A 87 -17.31 -45.18 22.77
N ALA A 88 -16.68 -46.07 21.99
CA ALA A 88 -16.89 -46.16 20.55
C ALA A 88 -18.33 -46.59 20.19
N GLU A 89 -18.92 -47.54 20.91
CA GLU A 89 -20.32 -47.94 20.73
C GLU A 89 -21.32 -46.84 21.13
N ALA A 90 -20.97 -46.00 22.11
CA ALA A 90 -21.77 -44.83 22.47
C ALA A 90 -21.74 -43.78 21.34
N LEU A 91 -20.54 -43.45 20.84
CA LEU A 91 -20.36 -42.51 19.72
C LEU A 91 -21.05 -43.00 18.44
N ALA A 92 -20.99 -44.30 18.15
CA ALA A 92 -21.67 -44.88 16.99
C ALA A 92 -23.21 -44.81 17.12
N ARG A 93 -23.75 -45.02 18.33
CA ARG A 93 -25.18 -44.86 18.61
C ARG A 93 -25.63 -43.41 18.52
N ASP A 94 -24.84 -42.47 19.03
CA ASP A 94 -25.14 -41.03 18.94
C ASP A 94 -25.09 -40.55 17.49
N ALA A 95 -24.11 -41.02 16.70
CA ALA A 95 -24.03 -40.74 15.27
C ALA A 95 -25.23 -41.34 14.50
N ALA A 96 -25.64 -42.56 14.81
CA ALA A 96 -26.82 -43.20 14.21
C ALA A 96 -28.13 -42.49 14.59
N ALA A 97 -28.25 -42.00 15.83
CA ALA A 97 -29.39 -41.21 16.28
C ALA A 97 -29.45 -39.84 15.57
N ALA A 98 -28.31 -39.16 15.41
CA ALA A 98 -28.22 -37.91 14.65
C ALA A 98 -28.57 -38.10 13.16
N LEU A 99 -28.17 -39.22 12.56
CA LEU A 99 -28.54 -39.60 11.19
C LEU A 99 -30.02 -39.94 11.06
N ALA A 100 -30.63 -40.57 12.07
CA ALA A 100 -32.07 -40.84 12.11
C ALA A 100 -32.90 -39.56 12.27
N GLU A 101 -32.43 -38.57 13.05
CA GLU A 101 -33.04 -37.24 13.12
C GLU A 101 -32.91 -36.48 11.79
N ALA A 102 -31.75 -36.59 11.11
CA ALA A 102 -31.53 -35.94 9.81
C ALA A 102 -32.35 -36.56 8.66
N SER A 103 -32.73 -37.84 8.76
CA SER A 103 -33.50 -38.57 7.73
C SER A 103 -35.01 -38.57 7.95
N GLY A 104 -35.49 -38.11 9.12
CA GLY A 104 -36.92 -37.95 9.43
C GLY A 104 -37.56 -36.68 8.86
N GLY A 105 -36.79 -35.80 8.23
CA GLY A 105 -37.28 -34.60 7.56
C GLY A 105 -37.82 -34.94 6.17
N THR A 106 -39.13 -34.74 5.96
CA THR A 106 -39.67 -34.45 4.62
C THR A 106 -38.77 -33.43 3.92
N PRO A 107 -38.58 -33.49 2.58
CA PRO A 107 -37.70 -32.59 1.84
C PRO A 107 -38.18 -31.15 1.99
N SER A 108 -37.71 -30.52 3.05
CA SER A 108 -37.76 -29.10 3.29
C SER A 108 -36.81 -28.50 2.28
N GLU A 109 -37.27 -27.43 1.64
CA GLU A 109 -36.43 -26.45 0.96
C GLU A 109 -35.11 -26.33 1.71
N ALA A 110 -33.99 -26.50 1.00
CA ALA A 110 -32.66 -26.37 1.55
C ALA A 110 -32.65 -25.15 2.48
N GLU A 111 -32.38 -25.36 3.77
CA GLU A 111 -32.30 -24.26 4.71
C GLU A 111 -31.35 -23.22 4.10
N PRO A 112 -31.80 -21.96 3.95
CA PRO A 112 -30.95 -20.94 3.38
C PRO A 112 -29.68 -20.89 4.23
N VAL A 113 -28.53 -21.07 3.57
CA VAL A 113 -27.21 -20.88 4.20
C VAL A 113 -27.31 -19.60 5.03
N PRO A 114 -26.98 -19.62 6.33
CA PRO A 114 -27.15 -18.45 7.19
C PRO A 114 -26.49 -17.25 6.53
N ARG A 115 -27.29 -16.26 6.14
CA ARG A 115 -26.80 -15.05 5.48
C ARG A 115 -25.83 -14.38 6.44
N HIS A 116 -24.54 -14.40 6.12
CA HIS A 116 -23.54 -13.65 6.88
C HIS A 116 -23.94 -12.18 6.85
N ALA A 117 -23.95 -11.53 8.03
CA ALA A 117 -24.25 -10.10 8.11
C ALA A 117 -23.27 -9.33 7.21
N SER A 118 -23.82 -8.53 6.30
CA SER A 118 -23.02 -7.69 5.40
C SER A 118 -22.12 -6.74 6.19
N LEU A 119 -21.05 -6.25 5.55
CA LEU A 119 -20.17 -5.22 6.12
C LEU A 119 -20.98 -4.04 6.71
N TRP A 120 -22.08 -3.69 6.05
CA TRP A 120 -22.90 -2.53 6.36
C TRP A 120 -23.87 -2.77 7.52
N GLU A 121 -24.41 -3.97 7.65
CA GLU A 121 -25.22 -4.36 8.81
C GLU A 121 -24.37 -4.39 10.07
N LYS A 122 -23.16 -4.96 10.00
CA LYS A 122 -22.18 -4.94 11.09
C LYS A 122 -21.83 -3.50 11.48
N ALA A 123 -21.55 -2.64 10.50
CA ALA A 123 -21.25 -1.22 10.73
C ALA A 123 -22.43 -0.47 11.39
N ARG A 124 -23.66 -0.68 10.91
CA ARG A 124 -24.87 -0.04 11.47
C ARG A 124 -25.12 -0.47 12.92
N ALA A 125 -25.03 -1.77 13.19
CA ALA A 125 -25.22 -2.33 14.53
C ALA A 125 -24.17 -1.77 15.50
N TRP A 126 -22.90 -1.79 15.10
CA TRP A 126 -21.81 -1.26 15.91
C TRP A 126 -21.96 0.25 16.17
N ARG A 127 -22.29 1.04 15.14
CA ARG A 127 -22.52 2.48 15.26
C ARG A 127 -23.62 2.80 16.26
N THR A 128 -24.73 2.06 16.20
CA THR A 128 -25.86 2.24 17.11
C THR A 128 -25.47 1.94 18.55
N ALA A 129 -24.74 0.85 18.77
CA ALA A 129 -24.26 0.45 20.10
C ALA A 129 -23.19 1.41 20.67
N ASN A 130 -22.47 2.15 19.82
CA ASN A 130 -21.31 2.96 20.19
C ASN A 130 -21.48 4.46 19.92
N ALA A 131 -22.71 4.97 19.76
CA ALA A 131 -22.98 6.36 19.39
C ALA A 131 -22.28 7.39 20.30
N GLU A 132 -22.27 7.12 21.61
CA GLU A 132 -21.59 7.95 22.62
C GLU A 132 -20.07 7.97 22.45
N ARG A 133 -19.46 6.80 22.23
CA ARG A 133 -18.02 6.66 21.99
C ARG A 133 -17.61 7.39 20.71
N ILE A 134 -18.41 7.27 19.64
CA ILE A 134 -18.19 7.98 18.37
C ILE A 134 -18.24 9.48 18.58
N ARG A 135 -19.23 10.00 19.31
CA ARG A 135 -19.35 11.43 19.61
C ARG A 135 -18.12 11.95 20.36
N ALA A 136 -17.70 11.25 21.41
CA ALA A 136 -16.52 11.62 22.19
C ALA A 136 -15.24 11.66 21.34
N ILE A 137 -15.04 10.68 20.45
CA ILE A 137 -13.89 10.68 19.53
C ILE A 137 -13.98 11.82 18.52
N LYS A 138 -15.15 12.12 17.95
CA LYS A 138 -15.31 13.24 17.01
C LYS A 138 -14.96 14.58 17.65
N GLU A 139 -15.30 14.78 18.92
CA GLU A 139 -14.89 15.97 19.69
C GLU A 139 -13.37 16.03 19.88
N ARG A 140 -12.75 14.92 20.29
CA ARG A 140 -11.28 14.81 20.45
C ARG A 140 -10.52 14.98 19.13
N LYS A 141 -11.09 14.50 18.02
CA LYS A 141 -10.56 14.67 16.66
C LYS A 141 -10.50 16.14 16.27
N ALA A 142 -11.57 16.89 16.53
CA ALA A 142 -11.67 18.31 16.24
C ALA A 142 -10.75 19.17 17.13
N SER A 143 -10.58 18.79 18.40
CA SER A 143 -9.68 19.49 19.33
C SER A 143 -8.19 19.20 19.09
N GLY A 144 -7.87 18.13 18.35
CA GLY A 144 -6.50 17.62 18.14
C GLY A 144 -5.96 16.85 19.35
N GLU A 145 -6.82 16.49 20.31
CA GLU A 145 -6.44 15.68 21.48
C GLU A 145 -6.00 14.27 21.09
N ILE A 146 -6.66 13.67 20.08
CA ILE A 146 -6.25 12.36 19.53
C ILE A 146 -4.77 12.39 19.14
N THR A 147 -4.32 13.42 18.41
CA THR A 147 -2.93 13.53 17.97
C THR A 147 -1.94 13.65 19.12
N LYS A 148 -2.32 14.30 20.23
CA LYS A 148 -1.48 14.39 21.43
C LYS A 148 -1.32 13.02 22.08
N ASP A 149 -2.43 12.29 22.22
CA ASP A 149 -2.45 10.97 22.85
C ASP A 149 -1.81 9.90 21.97
N TYR A 150 -1.91 10.05 20.63
CA TYR A 150 -1.30 9.15 19.67
C TYR A 150 0.24 9.18 19.74
N GLY A 151 0.81 10.31 20.16
CA GLY A 151 2.24 10.52 20.34
C GLY A 151 2.98 10.99 19.07
N LYS A 152 4.28 11.28 19.24
CA LYS A 152 5.14 11.87 18.19
C LYS A 152 5.53 10.91 17.05
N LYS A 153 5.24 9.62 17.17
CA LYS A 153 5.52 8.59 16.16
C LYS A 153 4.41 7.55 16.15
N GLY A 154 3.94 7.21 14.95
CA GLY A 154 3.13 6.00 14.74
C GLY A 154 3.89 4.72 15.08
N ALA A 155 3.14 3.64 15.31
CA ALA A 155 3.68 2.32 15.58
C ALA A 155 4.61 1.85 14.44
N VAL A 156 4.22 2.09 13.18
CA VAL A 156 5.00 1.73 11.98
C VAL A 156 6.33 2.48 11.94
N ASN A 157 6.33 3.79 12.23
CA ASN A 157 7.55 4.59 12.29
C ASN A 157 8.49 4.17 13.44
N ALA A 158 7.97 3.51 14.47
CA ALA A 158 8.73 3.02 15.62
C ALA A 158 9.21 1.56 15.46
N LYS A 159 8.70 0.81 14.47
CA LYS A 159 8.78 -0.65 14.42
C LYS A 159 10.18 -1.25 14.52
N PHE A 160 11.17 -0.70 13.81
CA PHE A 160 12.54 -1.21 13.89
C PHE A 160 13.16 -0.94 15.25
N LYS A 161 12.85 0.20 15.87
CA LYS A 161 13.29 0.51 17.23
C LYS A 161 12.61 -0.40 18.25
N LEU A 162 11.31 -0.67 18.09
CA LEU A 162 10.56 -1.61 18.92
C LEU A 162 11.17 -3.01 18.83
N CYS A 163 11.39 -3.50 17.62
CA CYS A 163 12.00 -4.81 17.37
C CYS A 163 13.43 -4.89 17.94
N ALA A 164 14.26 -3.85 17.77
CA ALA A 164 15.60 -3.81 18.36
C ALA A 164 15.60 -3.78 19.90
N SER A 165 14.57 -3.17 20.52
CA SER A 165 14.43 -3.11 21.97
C SER A 165 13.84 -4.39 22.59
N ALA A 166 13.12 -5.19 21.79
CA ALA A 166 12.46 -6.42 22.22
C ALA A 166 12.55 -7.50 21.12
N PRO A 167 13.77 -7.98 20.79
CA PRO A 167 13.98 -8.89 19.66
C PRO A 167 13.25 -10.22 19.82
N ASP A 168 13.17 -10.76 21.04
CA ASP A 168 12.47 -12.02 21.32
C ASP A 168 10.95 -11.88 21.13
N ALA A 169 10.37 -10.74 21.53
CA ALA A 169 8.95 -10.47 21.31
C ALA A 169 8.65 -10.31 19.81
N CYS A 170 9.52 -9.57 19.10
CA CYS A 170 9.43 -9.36 17.66
C CYS A 170 9.44 -10.70 16.89
N ALA A 171 10.40 -11.58 17.19
CA ALA A 171 10.46 -12.91 16.59
C ALA A 171 9.32 -13.82 17.05
N GLY A 172 9.00 -13.83 18.34
CA GLY A 172 7.95 -14.67 18.92
C GLY A 172 6.59 -14.41 18.29
N ARG A 173 6.24 -13.14 18.05
CA ARG A 173 4.99 -12.74 17.39
C ARG A 173 4.91 -13.22 15.95
N TYR A 174 5.94 -12.96 15.17
CA TYR A 174 6.00 -13.40 13.79
C TYR A 174 5.91 -14.94 13.68
N VAL A 175 6.67 -15.66 14.51
CA VAL A 175 6.64 -17.14 14.55
C VAL A 175 5.27 -17.67 14.97
N ALA A 176 4.63 -17.06 15.98
CA ALA A 176 3.28 -17.44 16.40
C ALA A 176 2.29 -17.31 15.23
N ARG A 177 2.36 -16.18 14.49
CA ARG A 177 1.50 -15.95 13.33
C ARG A 177 1.71 -16.99 12.22
N LEU A 178 2.97 -17.30 11.91
CA LEU A 178 3.26 -18.35 10.92
C LEU A 178 2.70 -19.71 11.34
N ARG A 179 2.77 -20.05 12.64
CA ARG A 179 2.21 -21.31 13.15
C ARG A 179 0.69 -21.35 13.09
N GLU A 180 0.02 -20.26 13.46
CA GLU A 180 -1.46 -20.14 13.40
C GLU A 180 -1.99 -20.35 11.98
N THR A 181 -1.23 -19.88 10.98
CA THR A 181 -1.58 -19.94 9.57
C THR A 181 -1.03 -21.18 8.86
N GLY A 182 -0.39 -22.10 9.58
CA GLY A 182 0.23 -23.30 9.02
C GLY A 182 1.42 -23.02 8.08
N ARG A 183 1.99 -21.81 8.13
CA ARG A 183 3.11 -21.36 7.29
C ARG A 183 4.46 -21.87 7.83
N PRO A 184 5.43 -22.17 6.94
CA PRO A 184 6.77 -22.57 7.36
C PRO A 184 7.46 -21.48 8.19
N VAL A 185 7.97 -21.86 9.35
CA VAL A 185 8.73 -20.98 10.23
C VAL A 185 10.20 -20.96 9.78
N PRO A 186 10.86 -19.79 9.67
CA PRO A 186 12.30 -19.72 9.42
C PRO A 186 13.08 -20.49 10.49
N ASP A 187 14.20 -21.09 10.09
CA ASP A 187 15.06 -21.83 11.01
C ASP A 187 15.68 -20.89 12.07
N GLU A 188 16.07 -21.48 13.21
CA GLU A 188 16.58 -20.72 14.36
C GLU A 188 17.86 -19.93 14.01
N PHE A 189 18.74 -20.48 13.18
CA PHE A 189 19.97 -19.80 12.77
C PHE A 189 19.66 -18.56 11.93
N THR A 190 18.74 -18.68 10.96
CA THR A 190 18.25 -17.54 10.18
C THR A 190 17.64 -16.46 11.07
N MET A 191 16.77 -16.84 12.01
CA MET A 191 16.15 -15.90 12.96
C MET A 191 17.19 -15.18 13.83
N GLN A 192 18.12 -15.91 14.44
CA GLN A 192 19.16 -15.33 15.31
C GLN A 192 20.07 -14.36 14.54
N ARG A 193 20.46 -14.73 13.31
CA ARG A 193 21.30 -13.88 12.45
C ARG A 193 20.61 -12.56 12.11
N ILE A 194 19.31 -12.61 11.80
CA ILE A 194 18.51 -11.44 11.44
C ILE A 194 18.29 -10.53 12.65
N LEU A 195 17.87 -11.08 13.78
CA LEU A 195 17.68 -10.32 15.02
C LEU A 195 18.97 -9.63 15.46
N LYS A 196 20.11 -10.30 15.33
CA LYS A 196 21.42 -9.70 15.62
C LYS A 196 21.68 -8.47 14.75
N ALA A 197 21.38 -8.52 13.45
CA ALA A 197 21.53 -7.37 12.56
C ALA A 197 20.63 -6.19 12.99
N VAL A 198 19.38 -6.47 13.35
CA VAL A 198 18.42 -5.46 13.85
C VAL A 198 18.92 -4.79 15.13
N VAL A 199 19.37 -5.57 16.11
CA VAL A 199 19.91 -5.05 17.39
C VAL A 199 21.17 -4.22 17.18
N GLU A 200 22.04 -4.63 16.25
CA GLU A 200 23.27 -3.90 15.91
C GLU A 200 23.03 -2.68 15.01
N GLY A 201 21.79 -2.42 14.58
CA GLY A 201 21.46 -1.33 13.66
C GLY A 201 22.08 -1.50 12.26
N LYS A 202 22.33 -2.74 11.85
CA LYS A 202 22.93 -3.08 10.55
C LYS A 202 21.85 -3.51 9.57
N THR A 203 22.03 -3.12 8.31
CA THR A 203 21.21 -3.66 7.21
C THR A 203 21.48 -5.17 7.07
N PRO A 204 20.43 -6.00 6.95
CA PRO A 204 20.58 -7.43 6.69
C PRO A 204 21.39 -7.72 5.41
N ALA A 205 22.01 -8.90 5.36
CA ALA A 205 22.99 -9.25 4.33
C ALA A 205 22.38 -9.63 2.97
N SER A 206 21.08 -9.93 2.91
CA SER A 206 20.38 -10.30 1.67
C SER A 206 19.01 -9.62 1.58
N ALA A 207 18.50 -9.44 0.35
CA ALA A 207 17.17 -8.86 0.12
C ALA A 207 16.05 -9.64 0.81
N ARG A 208 16.16 -10.97 0.86
CA ARG A 208 15.20 -11.84 1.55
C ARG A 208 15.17 -11.58 3.06
N ASP A 209 16.32 -11.32 3.67
CA ASP A 209 16.39 -11.00 5.10
C ASP A 209 15.80 -9.63 5.40
N VAL A 210 15.96 -8.67 4.50
CA VAL A 210 15.34 -7.33 4.64
C VAL A 210 13.82 -7.48 4.71
N VAL A 211 13.23 -8.21 3.77
CA VAL A 211 11.78 -8.48 3.75
C VAL A 211 11.32 -9.17 5.04
N LEU A 212 12.10 -10.13 5.54
CA LEU A 212 11.78 -10.85 6.78
C LEU A 212 11.83 -9.92 8.01
N VAL A 213 12.80 -9.01 8.11
CA VAL A 213 12.83 -7.99 9.18
C VAL A 213 11.62 -7.06 9.07
N GLU A 214 11.27 -6.65 7.85
CA GLU A 214 10.13 -5.77 7.60
C GLU A 214 8.82 -6.42 8.06
N GLU A 215 8.57 -7.68 7.70
CA GLU A 215 7.40 -8.45 8.15
C GLU A 215 7.38 -8.61 9.68
N MET A 216 8.48 -9.07 10.28
CA MET A 216 8.57 -9.28 11.72
C MET A 216 8.29 -8.01 12.52
N SER A 217 8.92 -6.90 12.11
CA SER A 217 8.73 -5.62 12.77
C SER A 217 7.32 -5.07 12.55
N GLN A 218 6.70 -5.36 11.40
CA GLN A 218 5.34 -4.92 11.09
C GLN A 218 4.28 -5.61 11.96
N GLU A 219 4.42 -6.90 12.26
CA GLU A 219 3.54 -7.59 13.21
C GLU A 219 3.60 -6.98 14.61
N LEU A 220 4.80 -6.59 15.07
CA LEU A 220 4.95 -5.91 16.36
C LEU A 220 4.32 -4.50 16.33
N ALA A 221 4.41 -3.79 15.21
CA ALA A 221 3.73 -2.51 15.03
C ALA A 221 2.20 -2.66 15.03
N PHE A 222 1.68 -3.75 14.46
CA PHE A 222 0.25 -4.05 14.46
C PHE A 222 -0.28 -4.29 15.89
N GLU A 223 0.46 -5.04 16.72
CA GLU A 223 0.13 -5.21 18.14
C GLU A 223 0.11 -3.87 18.90
N GLU A 224 1.12 -3.02 18.66
CA GLU A 224 1.19 -1.70 19.30
C GLU A 224 0.05 -0.77 18.84
N TYR A 225 -0.37 -0.87 17.58
CA TYR A 225 -1.57 -0.18 17.10
C TYR A 225 -2.83 -0.68 17.81
N GLY A 226 -2.97 -1.99 18.04
CA GLY A 226 -4.07 -2.59 18.80
C GLY A 226 -4.23 -1.98 20.19
N LYS A 227 -3.13 -1.75 20.91
CA LYS A 227 -3.16 -1.08 22.22
C LYS A 227 -3.74 0.34 22.14
N LYS A 228 -3.46 1.08 21.07
CA LYS A 228 -4.05 2.42 20.87
C LYS A 228 -5.57 2.36 20.67
N VAL A 229 -6.09 1.29 20.07
CA VAL A 229 -7.53 1.05 19.95
C VAL A 229 -8.13 0.70 21.32
N GLU A 230 -7.47 -0.17 22.09
CA GLU A 230 -7.88 -0.58 23.44
C GLU A 230 -7.90 0.60 24.42
N ASP A 231 -6.87 1.44 24.37
CA ASP A 231 -6.75 2.67 25.16
C ASP A 231 -7.74 3.77 24.72
N GLY A 232 -8.53 3.52 23.66
CA GLY A 232 -9.52 4.46 23.17
C GLY A 232 -8.92 5.72 22.53
N VAL A 233 -7.68 5.66 22.05
CA VAL A 233 -7.05 6.76 21.29
C VAL A 233 -7.67 6.90 19.90
N THR A 234 -8.04 5.76 19.29
CA THR A 234 -8.68 5.64 17.98
C THR A 234 -9.88 4.69 18.07
N LEU A 235 -10.83 4.79 17.14
CA LEU A 235 -11.96 3.84 17.03
C LEU A 235 -11.57 2.55 16.31
N GLY A 236 -10.43 2.51 15.63
CA GLY A 236 -9.98 1.31 14.91
C GLY A 236 -10.84 0.97 13.69
N ALA A 237 -10.90 -0.32 13.39
CA ALA A 237 -11.54 -0.88 12.20
C ALA A 237 -13.05 -0.59 12.12
N GLU A 238 -13.74 -0.72 13.25
CA GLU A 238 -15.18 -0.52 13.34
C GLU A 238 -15.55 0.96 13.19
N GLY A 239 -14.66 1.86 13.63
CA GLY A 239 -14.76 3.29 13.36
C GLY A 239 -14.75 3.62 11.87
N ILE A 240 -13.84 3.00 11.11
CA ILE A 240 -13.76 3.17 9.65
C ILE A 240 -15.07 2.72 8.99
N ALA A 241 -15.58 1.54 9.34
CA ALA A 241 -16.82 1.02 8.78
C ALA A 241 -18.05 1.89 9.14
N ALA A 242 -18.14 2.36 10.39
CA ALA A 242 -19.21 3.22 10.87
C ALA A 242 -19.20 4.61 10.22
N ASP A 243 -18.02 5.20 10.04
CA ASP A 243 -17.87 6.46 9.32
C ASP A 243 -18.19 6.27 7.84
N MET A 244 -17.74 5.20 7.19
CA MET A 244 -18.12 4.91 5.79
C MET A 244 -19.64 4.80 5.61
N PHE A 245 -20.31 4.07 6.51
CA PHE A 245 -21.76 3.93 6.50
C PHE A 245 -22.48 5.28 6.62
N THR A 246 -21.95 6.20 7.43
CA THR A 246 -22.51 7.54 7.64
C THR A 246 -22.19 8.47 6.48
N GLU A 247 -20.94 8.50 6.03
CA GLU A 247 -20.41 9.45 5.06
C GLU A 247 -20.90 9.19 3.64
N LEU A 248 -21.37 7.98 3.34
CA LEU A 248 -21.99 7.63 2.06
C LEU A 248 -23.52 7.55 2.13
N ASP A 249 -24.14 7.94 3.24
CA ASP A 249 -25.59 7.84 3.46
C ASP A 249 -26.15 6.44 3.12
N LEU A 250 -25.61 5.40 3.75
CA LEU A 250 -26.04 4.01 3.50
C LEU A 250 -27.26 3.59 4.35
N GLU A 251 -27.85 4.52 5.10
CA GLU A 251 -29.05 4.28 5.91
C GLU A 251 -30.24 3.92 5.00
N GLY A 252 -30.93 2.82 5.33
CA GLY A 252 -32.11 2.37 4.57
C GLY A 252 -31.81 1.81 3.17
N ARG A 253 -30.54 1.64 2.76
CA ARG A 253 -30.22 0.95 1.50
C ARG A 253 -30.45 -0.55 1.64
N GLU A 254 -31.30 -1.10 0.78
CA GLU A 254 -31.54 -2.53 0.67
C GLU A 254 -30.54 -3.20 -0.26
N GLU A 255 -30.28 -4.47 -0.02
CA GLU A 255 -29.45 -5.30 -0.90
C GLU A 255 -30.29 -5.75 -2.10
N LEU A 256 -29.81 -5.43 -3.30
CA LEU A 256 -30.46 -5.85 -4.54
C LEU A 256 -30.04 -7.29 -4.88
N ALA A 257 -31.01 -8.08 -5.33
CA ALA A 257 -30.72 -9.31 -6.05
C ALA A 257 -30.47 -8.96 -7.52
N VAL A 258 -29.42 -9.51 -8.11
CA VAL A 258 -29.09 -9.32 -9.53
C VAL A 258 -28.96 -10.66 -10.24
N GLU A 259 -29.35 -10.68 -11.51
CA GLU A 259 -29.33 -11.90 -12.33
C GLU A 259 -28.17 -11.92 -13.33
N SER A 260 -27.47 -10.80 -13.53
CA SER A 260 -26.34 -10.71 -14.45
C SER A 260 -25.31 -9.67 -14.04
N LEU A 261 -24.09 -9.75 -14.61
CA LEU A 261 -23.04 -8.75 -14.39
C LEU A 261 -23.40 -7.38 -14.98
N GLU A 262 -24.21 -7.33 -16.04
CA GLU A 262 -24.70 -6.08 -16.62
C GLU A 262 -25.66 -5.38 -15.66
N GLN A 263 -26.59 -6.12 -15.04
CA GLN A 263 -27.46 -5.59 -13.99
C GLN A 263 -26.65 -5.13 -12.78
N ALA A 264 -25.64 -5.90 -12.38
CA ALA A 264 -24.71 -5.52 -11.31
C ALA A 264 -24.01 -4.19 -11.59
N ALA A 265 -23.46 -4.03 -12.81
CA ALA A 265 -22.77 -2.81 -13.22
C ALA A 265 -23.71 -1.59 -13.29
N GLU A 266 -24.94 -1.76 -13.75
CA GLU A 266 -25.93 -0.67 -13.79
C GLU A 266 -26.36 -0.25 -12.38
N ALA A 267 -26.56 -1.20 -11.47
CA ALA A 267 -26.86 -0.90 -10.07
C ALA A 267 -25.73 -0.10 -9.39
N VAL A 268 -24.46 -0.49 -9.62
CA VAL A 268 -23.30 0.25 -9.12
C VAL A 268 -23.20 1.64 -9.76
N ARG A 269 -23.44 1.76 -11.07
CA ARG A 269 -23.46 3.05 -11.78
C ARG A 269 -24.50 4.00 -11.18
N ALA A 270 -25.72 3.51 -10.95
CA ALA A 270 -26.79 4.32 -10.37
C ALA A 270 -26.40 4.86 -8.99
N GLU A 271 -25.80 4.03 -8.13
CA GLU A 271 -25.33 4.47 -6.82
C GLU A 271 -24.17 5.49 -6.93
N LEU A 272 -23.21 5.29 -7.84
CA LEU A 272 -22.13 6.26 -8.03
C LEU A 272 -22.63 7.60 -8.61
N GLN A 273 -23.67 7.58 -9.44
CA GLN A 273 -24.31 8.78 -9.97
C GLN A 273 -24.94 9.61 -8.83
N GLU A 274 -25.57 8.96 -7.84
CA GLU A 274 -26.03 9.65 -6.63
C GLU A 274 -24.88 10.32 -5.86
N TYR A 275 -23.71 9.68 -5.79
CA TYR A 275 -22.53 10.29 -5.16
C TYR A 275 -21.98 11.49 -5.94
N VAL A 276 -22.13 11.53 -7.26
CA VAL A 276 -21.83 12.70 -8.08
C VAL A 276 -22.83 13.83 -7.79
N GLU A 277 -24.13 13.52 -7.73
CA GLU A 277 -25.18 14.49 -7.45
C GLU A 277 -25.05 15.11 -6.05
N LYS A 278 -24.62 14.32 -5.07
CA LYS A 278 -24.29 14.78 -3.71
C LYS A 278 -22.94 15.52 -3.63
N GLY A 279 -22.16 15.53 -4.71
CA GLY A 279 -20.87 16.20 -4.79
C GLY A 279 -19.72 15.48 -4.09
N TYR A 280 -19.89 14.20 -3.71
CA TYR A 280 -18.82 13.38 -3.13
C TYR A 280 -17.76 13.05 -4.17
N LEU A 281 -18.23 12.76 -5.39
CA LEU A 281 -17.42 12.43 -6.55
C LEU A 281 -17.64 13.45 -7.67
N ASN A 282 -16.69 13.54 -8.59
CA ASN A 282 -16.94 14.11 -9.91
C ASN A 282 -17.22 12.99 -10.94
N ALA A 283 -17.68 13.38 -12.14
CA ALA A 283 -18.03 12.41 -13.19
C ALA A 283 -16.85 11.52 -13.64
N LYS A 284 -15.63 12.05 -13.67
CA LYS A 284 -14.43 11.29 -14.05
C LYS A 284 -14.10 10.22 -13.01
N GLU A 285 -14.19 10.58 -11.74
CA GLU A 285 -13.97 9.63 -10.63
C GLU A 285 -15.03 8.54 -10.60
N MET A 286 -16.30 8.89 -10.80
CA MET A 286 -17.37 7.90 -10.97
C MET A 286 -17.01 6.90 -12.08
N GLN A 287 -16.60 7.40 -13.25
CA GLN A 287 -16.25 6.55 -14.38
C GLN A 287 -15.07 5.64 -14.06
N LEU A 288 -14.01 6.16 -13.42
CA LEU A 288 -12.85 5.37 -12.99
C LEU A 288 -13.22 4.28 -11.99
N ILE A 289 -14.07 4.59 -11.01
CA ILE A 289 -14.56 3.60 -10.03
C ILE A 289 -15.36 2.53 -10.75
N LEU A 290 -16.31 2.92 -11.60
CA LEU A 290 -17.17 2.00 -12.34
C LEU A 290 -16.37 1.06 -13.23
N GLU A 291 -15.38 1.57 -13.96
CA GLU A 291 -14.48 0.76 -14.78
C GLU A 291 -13.68 -0.22 -13.93
N THR A 292 -13.12 0.25 -12.81
CA THR A 292 -12.33 -0.56 -11.87
C THR A 292 -13.18 -1.71 -11.30
N THR A 293 -14.38 -1.42 -10.82
CA THR A 293 -15.26 -2.42 -10.21
C THR A 293 -15.87 -3.35 -11.25
N THR A 294 -16.21 -2.87 -12.44
CA THR A 294 -16.72 -3.74 -13.52
C THR A 294 -15.68 -4.77 -13.93
N LYS A 295 -14.42 -4.35 -14.13
CA LYS A 295 -13.31 -5.29 -14.39
C LYS A 295 -13.12 -6.29 -13.25
N PHE A 296 -13.25 -5.84 -12.00
CA PHE A 296 -13.22 -6.72 -10.84
C PHE A 296 -14.32 -7.78 -10.90
N GLY A 297 -15.57 -7.39 -11.14
CA GLY A 297 -16.71 -8.32 -11.20
C GLY A 297 -16.54 -9.36 -12.30
N SER A 298 -16.08 -8.95 -13.48
CA SER A 298 -15.76 -9.89 -14.56
C SER A 298 -14.62 -10.85 -14.19
N ALA A 299 -13.56 -10.37 -13.52
CA ALA A 299 -12.48 -11.23 -13.04
C ALA A 299 -12.98 -12.22 -11.98
N TYR A 300 -13.84 -11.76 -11.06
CA TYR A 300 -14.45 -12.60 -10.04
C TYR A 300 -15.27 -13.73 -10.66
N ALA A 301 -16.22 -13.41 -11.54
CA ALA A 301 -17.07 -14.43 -12.18
C ALA A 301 -16.24 -15.50 -12.91
N ARG A 302 -15.21 -15.09 -13.68
CA ARG A 302 -14.30 -16.04 -14.34
C ARG A 302 -13.50 -16.89 -13.33
N ALA A 303 -13.02 -16.27 -12.26
CA ALA A 303 -12.11 -16.92 -11.32
C ALA A 303 -12.78 -18.06 -10.55
N PHE A 304 -14.07 -17.96 -10.24
CA PHE A 304 -14.79 -18.89 -9.36
C PHE A 304 -15.76 -19.84 -10.10
N GLN A 305 -16.00 -19.66 -11.40
CA GLN A 305 -16.89 -20.54 -12.18
C GLN A 305 -16.41 -22.00 -12.15
N GLY A 306 -17.28 -22.91 -11.68
CA GLY A 306 -17.00 -24.36 -11.62
C GLY A 306 -15.86 -24.72 -10.67
N LYS A 307 -15.59 -23.87 -9.67
CA LYS A 307 -14.54 -24.08 -8.67
C LYS A 307 -15.10 -24.01 -7.26
N ARG A 308 -14.33 -24.53 -6.31
CA ARG A 308 -14.67 -24.55 -4.88
C ARG A 308 -13.47 -24.18 -4.02
N PHE A 309 -13.76 -23.66 -2.83
CA PHE A 309 -12.74 -23.58 -1.79
C PHE A 309 -12.42 -24.97 -1.25
N ARG A 310 -11.21 -25.14 -0.70
CA ARG A 310 -10.79 -26.41 -0.09
C ARG A 310 -11.79 -26.84 0.99
N GLY A 311 -12.33 -28.05 0.85
CA GLY A 311 -13.36 -28.59 1.75
C GLY A 311 -14.76 -27.96 1.61
N GLY A 312 -14.97 -27.07 0.64
CA GLY A 312 -16.26 -26.44 0.35
C GLY A 312 -17.03 -27.07 -0.81
N ALA A 313 -18.26 -26.63 -1.00
CA ALA A 313 -19.08 -26.94 -2.17
C ALA A 313 -18.74 -26.00 -3.35
N GLU A 314 -19.01 -26.46 -4.57
CA GLU A 314 -18.98 -25.59 -5.75
C GLU A 314 -20.13 -24.57 -5.68
N ARG A 315 -19.86 -23.37 -6.16
CA ARG A 315 -20.86 -22.29 -6.22
C ARG A 315 -21.67 -22.39 -7.50
N THR A 316 -22.97 -22.16 -7.37
CA THR A 316 -23.86 -21.96 -8.50
C THR A 316 -23.52 -20.65 -9.23
N GLU A 317 -23.91 -20.55 -10.50
CA GLU A 317 -23.73 -19.32 -11.28
C GLU A 317 -24.45 -18.13 -10.65
N ALA A 318 -25.66 -18.34 -10.12
CA ALA A 318 -26.42 -17.30 -9.43
C ALA A 318 -25.68 -16.76 -8.19
N GLU A 319 -25.10 -17.64 -7.37
CA GLU A 319 -24.28 -17.24 -6.22
C GLU A 319 -23.03 -16.47 -6.65
N ILE A 320 -22.36 -16.91 -7.73
CA ILE A 320 -21.17 -16.22 -8.26
C ILE A 320 -21.51 -14.81 -8.73
N ILE A 321 -22.62 -14.64 -9.47
CA ILE A 321 -23.09 -13.34 -9.97
C ILE A 321 -23.46 -12.41 -8.80
N GLN A 322 -24.20 -12.93 -7.82
CA GLN A 322 -24.57 -12.16 -6.63
C GLN A 322 -23.33 -11.76 -5.81
N HIS A 323 -22.38 -12.66 -5.61
CA HIS A 323 -21.11 -12.36 -4.93
C HIS A 323 -20.27 -11.34 -5.68
N ALA A 324 -20.22 -11.43 -7.01
CA ALA A 324 -19.53 -10.45 -7.83
C ALA A 324 -20.16 -9.06 -7.67
N TYR A 325 -21.50 -8.96 -7.68
CA TYR A 325 -22.20 -7.69 -7.44
C TYR A 325 -21.92 -7.11 -6.06
N GLU A 326 -22.02 -7.91 -5.00
CA GLU A 326 -21.77 -7.47 -3.63
C GLU A 326 -20.35 -6.91 -3.50
N ALA A 327 -19.36 -7.64 -4.02
CA ALA A 327 -17.97 -7.18 -4.01
C ALA A 327 -17.77 -5.93 -4.89
N MET A 328 -18.40 -5.84 -6.07
CA MET A 328 -18.36 -4.64 -6.93
C MET A 328 -18.89 -3.41 -6.21
N ARG A 329 -20.08 -3.52 -5.60
CA ARG A 329 -20.74 -2.45 -4.84
C ARG A 329 -19.91 -2.05 -3.64
N ASP A 330 -19.43 -3.00 -2.87
CA ASP A 330 -18.69 -2.73 -1.65
C ASP A 330 -17.32 -2.10 -1.95
N ASN A 331 -16.67 -2.55 -3.03
CA ASN A 331 -15.47 -1.91 -3.54
C ASN A 331 -15.74 -0.49 -4.08
N ALA A 332 -16.85 -0.27 -4.77
CA ALA A 332 -17.24 1.08 -5.21
C ALA A 332 -17.42 2.02 -4.02
N ARG A 333 -18.08 1.56 -2.95
CA ARG A 333 -18.25 2.30 -1.68
C ARG A 333 -16.91 2.59 -1.02
N LYS A 334 -16.03 1.59 -0.89
CA LYS A 334 -14.68 1.77 -0.31
C LYS A 334 -13.88 2.83 -1.07
N ILE A 335 -13.87 2.80 -2.40
CA ILE A 335 -13.12 3.77 -3.21
C ILE A 335 -13.76 5.16 -3.11
N ALA A 336 -15.10 5.26 -3.17
CA ALA A 336 -15.81 6.52 -3.04
C ALA A 336 -15.56 7.17 -1.67
N PHE A 337 -15.60 6.38 -0.59
CA PHE A 337 -15.31 6.85 0.76
C PHE A 337 -13.87 7.32 0.93
N GLN A 338 -12.89 6.53 0.48
CA GLN A 338 -11.48 6.93 0.50
C GLN A 338 -11.28 8.22 -0.29
N THR A 339 -11.89 8.32 -1.48
CA THR A 339 -11.83 9.54 -2.31
C THR A 339 -12.43 10.75 -1.62
N LYS A 340 -13.57 10.59 -0.93
CA LYS A 340 -14.23 11.66 -0.18
C LYS A 340 -13.39 12.12 1.01
N LEU A 341 -12.88 11.19 1.83
CA LEU A 341 -12.13 11.51 3.04
C LEU A 341 -10.72 12.03 2.76
N ASP A 342 -10.10 11.59 1.67
CA ASP A 342 -8.80 12.11 1.22
C ASP A 342 -8.81 13.63 1.06
N LYS A 343 -9.94 14.20 0.62
CA LYS A 343 -10.08 15.66 0.45
C LYS A 343 -10.09 16.43 1.78
N ARG A 344 -10.23 15.75 2.92
CA ARG A 344 -10.28 16.35 4.27
C ARG A 344 -8.92 16.37 4.98
N VAL A 345 -7.90 15.76 4.39
CA VAL A 345 -6.58 15.50 4.99
C VAL A 345 -5.47 16.03 4.10
N PHE A 346 -4.40 16.51 4.71
CA PHE A 346 -3.18 16.93 4.02
C PHE A 346 -2.09 15.87 4.24
N SER A 347 -2.21 14.74 3.53
CA SER A 347 -1.20 13.65 3.52
C SER A 347 -0.05 13.93 2.54
N GLY A 348 -0.21 14.94 1.69
CA GLY A 348 0.64 15.22 0.55
C GLY A 348 0.24 14.44 -0.70
N SER A 349 -0.61 13.42 -0.63
CA SER A 349 -0.94 12.50 -1.74
C SER A 349 -2.43 12.21 -1.82
N ASP A 350 -2.98 11.94 -3.00
CA ASP A 350 -4.34 11.42 -3.17
C ASP A 350 -4.35 9.91 -2.89
N HIS A 351 -5.09 9.44 -1.88
CA HIS A 351 -5.27 8.02 -1.55
C HIS A 351 -6.65 7.48 -1.98
N GLY A 352 -7.34 8.18 -2.89
CA GLY A 352 -8.62 7.80 -3.47
C GLY A 352 -8.47 7.22 -4.88
N THR A 353 -9.39 7.59 -5.77
CA THR A 353 -9.43 7.13 -7.18
C THR A 353 -8.12 7.26 -7.93
N ARG A 354 -7.29 8.27 -7.63
CA ARG A 354 -6.03 8.44 -8.37
C ARG A 354 -5.01 7.38 -8.02
N HIS A 355 -4.75 7.18 -6.73
CA HIS A 355 -3.83 6.15 -6.29
C HIS A 355 -4.39 4.76 -6.57
N ILE A 356 -5.66 4.52 -6.29
CA ILE A 356 -6.26 3.19 -6.39
C ILE A 356 -6.55 2.82 -7.85
N CYS A 357 -7.26 3.66 -8.61
CA CYS A 357 -7.70 3.34 -9.97
C CYS A 357 -6.63 3.69 -11.02
N GLU A 358 -6.13 4.93 -11.03
CA GLU A 358 -5.20 5.40 -12.07
C GLU A 358 -3.75 4.93 -11.84
N GLY A 359 -3.34 4.76 -10.58
CA GLY A 359 -2.02 4.26 -10.20
C GLY A 359 -2.01 2.73 -10.07
N CYS A 360 -2.39 2.23 -8.90
CA CYS A 360 -2.22 0.83 -8.52
C CYS A 360 -2.97 -0.14 -9.42
N THR A 361 -4.26 0.11 -9.71
CA THR A 361 -5.05 -0.78 -10.58
C THR A 361 -4.46 -0.79 -11.98
N HIS A 362 -4.23 0.38 -12.58
CA HIS A 362 -3.65 0.48 -13.92
C HIS A 362 -2.30 -0.25 -14.04
N PHE A 363 -1.34 0.01 -13.14
CA PHE A 363 -0.03 -0.63 -13.21
C PHE A 363 -0.07 -2.12 -12.85
N SER A 364 -1.00 -2.54 -11.97
CA SER A 364 -1.22 -3.96 -11.71
C SER A 364 -1.72 -4.68 -12.95
N GLU A 365 -2.58 -4.05 -13.75
CA GLU A 365 -3.07 -4.62 -15.02
C GLU A 365 -1.95 -4.79 -16.04
N GLN A 366 -1.01 -3.84 -16.12
CA GLN A 366 0.16 -3.98 -16.99
C GLN A 366 1.08 -5.12 -16.55
N LEU A 367 1.37 -5.21 -15.24
CA LEU A 367 2.16 -6.32 -14.69
C LEU A 367 1.46 -7.66 -14.93
N MET A 368 0.17 -7.79 -14.58
CA MET A 368 -0.62 -9.00 -14.83
C MET A 368 -0.69 -9.37 -16.32
N GLY A 369 -0.81 -8.39 -17.20
CA GLY A 369 -0.75 -8.59 -18.65
C GLY A 369 0.59 -9.16 -19.10
N SER A 370 1.70 -8.64 -18.56
CA SER A 370 3.04 -9.17 -18.86
C SER A 370 3.28 -10.57 -18.28
N ILE A 371 2.75 -10.86 -17.09
CA ILE A 371 2.85 -12.17 -16.44
C ILE A 371 2.23 -13.27 -17.32
N LYS A 372 1.06 -13.01 -17.92
CA LYS A 372 0.36 -13.97 -18.81
C LYS A 372 1.21 -14.38 -20.02
N GLY A 373 2.22 -13.61 -20.39
CA GLY A 373 3.16 -13.92 -21.48
C GLY A 373 4.47 -14.60 -21.04
N LEU A 374 4.69 -14.80 -19.74
CA LEU A 374 5.93 -15.40 -19.22
C LEU A 374 5.74 -16.91 -18.97
N GLU A 375 6.48 -17.72 -19.73
CA GLU A 375 6.52 -19.18 -19.51
C GLU A 375 7.07 -19.50 -18.12
N GLY A 376 6.42 -20.43 -17.42
CA GLY A 376 6.85 -20.94 -16.11
C GLY A 376 6.50 -20.06 -14.91
N VAL A 377 5.72 -18.99 -15.08
CA VAL A 377 5.17 -18.20 -13.97
C VAL A 377 3.76 -18.71 -13.63
N ASP A 378 3.53 -18.99 -12.34
CA ASP A 378 2.27 -19.55 -11.88
C ASP A 378 1.24 -18.46 -11.57
N PHE A 379 0.46 -18.04 -12.57
CA PHE A 379 -0.57 -17.02 -12.42
C PHE A 379 -1.93 -17.50 -12.94
N LYS A 380 -2.99 -17.29 -12.16
CA LYS A 380 -4.37 -17.68 -12.47
C LYS A 380 -5.36 -16.55 -12.18
N ASP A 381 -6.58 -16.69 -12.70
CA ASP A 381 -7.64 -15.68 -12.57
C ASP A 381 -7.98 -15.33 -11.12
N GLN A 382 -7.88 -16.27 -10.17
CA GLN A 382 -8.12 -15.97 -8.75
C GLN A 382 -7.03 -15.11 -8.11
N ASP A 383 -5.79 -15.15 -8.62
CA ASP A 383 -4.71 -14.29 -8.16
C ASP A 383 -4.98 -12.84 -8.62
N GLU A 384 -5.51 -12.66 -9.84
CA GLU A 384 -5.98 -11.37 -10.35
C GLU A 384 -7.07 -10.77 -9.45
N VAL A 385 -8.02 -11.58 -8.96
CA VAL A 385 -9.06 -11.11 -8.03
C VAL A 385 -8.46 -10.60 -6.72
N LEU A 386 -7.53 -11.36 -6.10
CA LEU A 386 -6.90 -10.94 -4.85
C LEU A 386 -6.05 -9.68 -5.02
N ILE A 387 -5.26 -9.58 -6.09
CA ILE A 387 -4.47 -8.36 -6.39
C ILE A 387 -5.40 -7.14 -6.44
N ARG A 388 -6.52 -7.23 -7.18
CA ARG A 388 -7.48 -6.12 -7.28
C ARG A 388 -8.14 -5.80 -5.94
N GLN A 389 -8.52 -6.81 -5.14
CA GLN A 389 -9.14 -6.59 -3.83
C GLN A 389 -8.17 -5.89 -2.88
N ILE A 390 -6.92 -6.36 -2.82
CA ILE A 390 -5.90 -5.80 -1.94
C ILE A 390 -5.56 -4.36 -2.34
N VAL A 391 -5.46 -4.07 -3.64
CA VAL A 391 -5.25 -2.70 -4.14
C VAL A 391 -6.35 -1.75 -3.65
N ILE A 392 -7.59 -2.21 -3.47
CA ILE A 392 -8.69 -1.37 -2.99
C ILE A 392 -8.65 -1.19 -1.48
N ASP A 393 -8.18 -2.21 -0.74
CA ASP A 393 -8.20 -2.23 0.73
C ASP A 393 -6.93 -1.64 1.37
N HIS A 394 -5.78 -1.64 0.69
CA HIS A 394 -4.47 -1.38 1.33
C HIS A 394 -4.36 0.00 2.00
N ASP A 395 -4.96 1.03 1.41
CA ASP A 395 -4.89 2.41 1.88
C ASP A 395 -6.11 2.84 2.72
N ILE A 396 -7.06 1.92 2.99
CA ILE A 396 -8.28 2.26 3.74
C ILE A 396 -7.96 2.79 5.14
N GLY A 397 -6.82 2.42 5.72
CA GLY A 397 -6.36 2.90 7.03
C GLY A 397 -6.14 4.43 7.11
N TYR A 398 -5.93 5.11 5.99
CA TYR A 398 -5.86 6.59 5.95
C TYR A 398 -7.19 7.26 6.34
N THR A 399 -8.29 6.51 6.33
CA THR A 399 -9.63 6.98 6.70
C THR A 399 -9.92 6.89 8.20
N SER A 400 -9.00 6.33 9.00
CA SER A 400 -9.14 6.25 10.46
C SER A 400 -9.29 7.64 11.10
N ASP A 401 -10.02 7.71 12.21
CA ASP A 401 -10.28 8.98 12.91
C ASP A 401 -8.99 9.67 13.37
N ALA A 402 -7.98 8.89 13.76
CA ALA A 402 -6.66 9.39 14.15
C ALA A 402 -5.88 9.99 12.96
N ALA A 403 -5.88 9.35 11.79
CA ALA A 403 -5.26 9.89 10.58
C ALA A 403 -5.97 11.17 10.10
N GLN A 404 -7.29 11.22 10.29
CA GLN A 404 -8.14 12.33 9.92
C GLN A 404 -8.18 13.46 10.97
N ALA A 405 -7.49 13.30 12.10
CA ALA A 405 -7.48 14.28 13.19
C ALA A 405 -6.61 15.52 12.86
N LYS A 406 -6.83 16.59 13.61
CA LYS A 406 -5.99 17.80 13.54
C LYS A 406 -4.55 17.48 13.96
N GLY A 407 -3.62 17.59 13.02
CA GLY A 407 -2.23 17.17 13.21
C GLY A 407 -1.98 15.66 13.06
N GLY A 408 -2.94 14.89 12.53
CA GLY A 408 -2.91 13.43 12.42
C GLY A 408 -1.91 12.81 11.44
N PHE A 409 -0.96 13.58 10.88
CA PHE A 409 -0.02 13.09 9.86
C PHE A 409 0.85 11.91 10.33
N GLU A 410 1.29 11.89 11.59
CA GLU A 410 2.05 10.74 12.12
C GLU A 410 1.17 9.51 12.33
N ALA A 411 -0.11 9.70 12.68
CA ALA A 411 -1.06 8.59 12.81
C ALA A 411 -1.39 7.96 11.45
N SER A 412 -1.38 8.75 10.38
CA SER A 412 -1.59 8.24 9.01
C SER A 412 -0.49 7.27 8.56
N LYS A 413 0.67 7.23 9.22
CA LYS A 413 1.73 6.25 8.93
C LYS A 413 1.39 4.84 9.40
N ASP A 414 0.40 4.70 10.29
CA ASP A 414 -0.12 3.42 10.74
C ASP A 414 -1.26 2.88 9.84
N HIS A 415 -1.48 3.46 8.65
CA HIS A 415 -2.50 2.99 7.71
C HIS A 415 -2.41 1.49 7.35
N PRO A 416 -1.22 0.82 7.25
CA PRO A 416 -1.21 -0.62 6.98
C PRO A 416 -1.76 -1.42 8.17
N CYS A 417 -1.51 -0.95 9.40
CA CYS A 417 -2.07 -1.55 10.61
C CYS A 417 -3.58 -1.33 10.71
N ALA A 418 -4.05 -0.11 10.44
CA ALA A 418 -5.48 0.19 10.45
C ALA A 418 -6.24 -0.55 9.34
N GLY A 419 -5.67 -0.68 8.14
CA GLY A 419 -6.22 -1.47 7.03
C GLY A 419 -6.23 -2.97 7.35
N CYS A 420 -5.16 -3.49 7.94
CA CYS A 420 -5.11 -4.89 8.42
C CYS A 420 -6.19 -5.16 9.46
N ALA A 421 -6.36 -4.27 10.45
CA ALA A 421 -7.42 -4.37 11.44
C ALA A 421 -8.81 -4.35 10.80
N PHE A 422 -9.02 -3.54 9.75
CA PHE A 422 -10.27 -3.52 9.00
C PHE A 422 -10.56 -4.87 8.33
N VAL A 423 -9.55 -5.52 7.74
CA VAL A 423 -9.68 -6.87 7.18
C VAL A 423 -10.00 -7.90 8.27
N GLU A 424 -9.29 -7.86 9.40
CA GLU A 424 -9.50 -8.79 10.52
C GLU A 424 -10.89 -8.66 11.17
N ALA A 425 -11.36 -7.43 11.41
CA ALA A 425 -12.70 -7.18 11.96
C ALA A 425 -13.83 -7.66 11.04
N ASN A 426 -13.53 -7.85 9.75
CA ASN A 426 -14.46 -8.30 8.73
C ASN A 426 -14.08 -9.66 8.15
N LYS A 427 -13.37 -10.50 8.92
CA LYS A 427 -12.90 -11.84 8.49
C LYS A 427 -13.98 -12.64 7.75
N ASP A 428 -15.18 -12.77 8.32
CA ASP A 428 -16.26 -13.58 7.71
C ASP A 428 -16.59 -13.15 6.28
N TYR A 429 -16.57 -11.83 5.99
CA TYR A 429 -16.81 -11.31 4.65
C TYR A 429 -15.72 -11.75 3.67
N TYR A 430 -14.46 -11.64 4.08
CA TYR A 430 -13.33 -12.04 3.23
C TYR A 430 -13.24 -13.56 3.06
N VAL A 431 -13.53 -14.33 4.10
CA VAL A 431 -13.60 -15.80 4.03
C VAL A 431 -14.74 -16.25 3.14
N ASP A 432 -15.91 -15.62 3.24
CA ASP A 432 -17.02 -15.88 2.32
C ASP A 432 -16.59 -15.56 0.87
N LYS A 433 -15.98 -14.41 0.59
CA LYS A 433 -15.67 -14.06 -0.80
C LYS A 433 -14.46 -14.79 -1.40
N TYR A 434 -13.46 -15.14 -0.60
CA TYR A 434 -12.14 -15.61 -1.09
C TYR A 434 -11.59 -16.86 -0.38
N GLY A 435 -12.34 -17.45 0.56
CA GLY A 435 -11.88 -18.57 1.37
C GLY A 435 -10.84 -18.17 2.41
N GLU A 436 -10.51 -19.10 3.30
CA GLU A 436 -9.57 -18.85 4.41
C GLU A 436 -8.19 -18.43 3.90
N GLU A 437 -7.67 -19.12 2.88
CA GLU A 437 -6.37 -18.78 2.27
C GLU A 437 -6.39 -17.37 1.64
N GLY A 438 -7.48 -17.00 0.95
CA GLY A 438 -7.62 -15.67 0.35
C GLY A 438 -7.68 -14.57 1.39
N TYR A 439 -8.45 -14.76 2.48
CA TYR A 439 -8.47 -13.84 3.62
C TYR A 439 -7.08 -13.64 4.22
N GLU A 440 -6.34 -14.72 4.46
CA GLU A 440 -5.00 -14.70 5.04
C GLU A 440 -4.02 -13.92 4.17
N ILE A 441 -4.07 -14.12 2.85
CA ILE A 441 -3.25 -13.36 1.90
C ILE A 441 -3.65 -11.88 1.89
N ILE A 442 -4.95 -11.55 1.86
CA ILE A 442 -5.40 -10.15 1.89
C ILE A 442 -4.89 -9.46 3.15
N ARG A 443 -5.09 -10.07 4.33
CA ARG A 443 -4.64 -9.54 5.62
C ARG A 443 -3.13 -9.27 5.59
N ASP A 444 -2.33 -10.27 5.23
CA ASP A 444 -0.87 -10.18 5.25
C ASP A 444 -0.34 -9.14 4.26
N VAL A 445 -0.90 -9.10 3.06
CA VAL A 445 -0.44 -8.16 2.03
C VAL A 445 -0.89 -6.74 2.36
N VAL A 446 -2.11 -6.52 2.86
CA VAL A 446 -2.55 -5.20 3.35
C VAL A 446 -1.64 -4.72 4.49
N LEU A 447 -1.20 -5.59 5.40
CA LEU A 447 -0.29 -5.18 6.46
C LEU A 447 1.11 -4.79 5.95
N ASN A 448 1.57 -5.42 4.87
CA ASN A 448 2.95 -5.33 4.39
C ASN A 448 3.12 -4.63 3.03
N HIS A 449 2.07 -4.04 2.47
CA HIS A 449 2.06 -3.51 1.10
C HIS A 449 3.11 -2.40 0.87
N SER A 450 3.40 -1.59 1.90
CA SER A 450 4.27 -0.42 1.76
C SER A 450 5.77 -0.75 1.56
N TYR A 451 6.12 -2.04 1.62
CA TYR A 451 7.48 -2.57 1.42
C TYR A 451 7.48 -3.46 0.19
N ALA A 452 8.29 -3.09 -0.80
CA ALA A 452 8.41 -3.88 -2.02
C ALA A 452 8.79 -5.33 -1.68
N GLN A 453 8.17 -6.30 -2.36
CA GLN A 453 8.64 -7.68 -2.53
C GLN A 453 8.86 -7.92 -4.04
N SER A 454 9.82 -8.77 -4.39
CA SER A 454 10.24 -8.97 -5.79
C SER A 454 10.34 -10.45 -6.16
N GLU A 455 9.50 -11.28 -5.54
CA GLU A 455 9.45 -12.73 -5.70
C GLU A 455 8.27 -13.13 -6.61
N TYR A 456 8.41 -12.87 -7.92
CA TYR A 456 7.35 -13.17 -8.91
C TYR A 456 7.35 -14.63 -9.38
N GLY A 457 8.39 -15.40 -9.06
CA GLY A 457 8.52 -16.81 -9.43
C GLY A 457 7.95 -17.80 -8.41
N GLY A 458 7.20 -17.31 -7.40
CA GLY A 458 6.55 -18.16 -6.41
C GLY A 458 5.57 -19.15 -7.05
N THR A 459 5.26 -20.24 -6.34
CA THR A 459 4.33 -21.29 -6.78
C THR A 459 3.19 -21.42 -5.77
N ARG A 460 1.95 -21.62 -6.24
CA ARG A 460 0.81 -21.88 -5.36
C ARG A 460 0.92 -23.24 -4.67
N PRO A 461 0.27 -23.42 -3.51
CA PRO A 461 0.12 -24.74 -2.89
C PRO A 461 -0.61 -25.74 -3.80
N ALA A 462 -0.27 -27.02 -3.68
CA ALA A 462 -0.99 -28.09 -4.36
C ALA A 462 -2.48 -28.09 -3.98
N ALA A 463 -3.35 -28.32 -4.96
CA ALA A 463 -4.80 -28.29 -4.83
C ALA A 463 -5.43 -29.53 -5.47
N GLY A 464 -6.58 -29.97 -4.95
CA GLY A 464 -7.41 -30.98 -5.62
C GLY A 464 -8.01 -30.48 -6.93
N GLU A 465 -8.66 -31.38 -7.68
CA GLU A 465 -9.40 -31.00 -8.88
C GLU A 465 -10.49 -29.97 -8.52
N ASN A 466 -10.54 -28.87 -9.28
CA ASN A 466 -11.42 -27.70 -9.07
C ASN A 466 -11.25 -26.94 -7.74
N GLU A 467 -10.26 -27.28 -6.91
CA GLU A 467 -9.98 -26.53 -5.68
C GLU A 467 -9.17 -25.25 -5.97
N LEU A 468 -9.55 -24.17 -5.28
CA LEU A 468 -8.84 -22.89 -5.34
C LEU A 468 -7.66 -22.84 -4.37
N THR A 469 -6.49 -22.49 -4.90
CA THR A 469 -5.30 -22.04 -4.15
C THR A 469 -4.67 -20.82 -4.83
N TYR A 470 -3.85 -20.07 -4.10
CA TYR A 470 -3.34 -18.77 -4.51
C TYR A 470 -1.81 -18.71 -4.55
N ASN A 471 -1.27 -17.85 -5.42
CA ASN A 471 0.17 -17.57 -5.45
C ASN A 471 0.51 -16.35 -4.59
N ARG A 472 0.67 -16.57 -3.27
CA ARG A 472 0.91 -15.52 -2.27
C ARG A 472 2.07 -14.58 -2.61
N ASP A 473 3.23 -15.13 -2.97
CA ASP A 473 4.44 -14.32 -3.18
C ASP A 473 4.34 -13.46 -4.45
N LEU A 474 3.71 -14.00 -5.51
CA LEU A 474 3.40 -13.23 -6.71
C LEU A 474 2.40 -12.12 -6.42
N ILE A 475 1.31 -12.42 -5.70
CA ILE A 475 0.28 -11.43 -5.34
C ILE A 475 0.91 -10.28 -4.54
N ARG A 476 1.69 -10.60 -3.51
CA ARG A 476 2.39 -9.58 -2.70
C ARG A 476 3.39 -8.78 -3.53
N SER A 477 4.15 -9.44 -4.40
CA SER A 477 5.15 -8.77 -5.25
C SER A 477 4.48 -7.80 -6.23
N VAL A 478 3.33 -8.16 -6.82
CA VAL A 478 2.58 -7.24 -7.69
C VAL A 478 2.05 -6.05 -6.88
N VAL A 479 1.32 -6.28 -5.79
CA VAL A 479 0.70 -5.21 -5.00
C VAL A 479 1.75 -4.23 -4.45
N SER A 480 2.78 -4.74 -3.79
CA SER A 480 3.81 -3.88 -3.18
C SER A 480 4.63 -3.11 -4.23
N THR A 481 4.80 -3.66 -5.43
CA THR A 481 5.46 -2.96 -6.54
C THR A 481 4.62 -1.78 -7.03
N VAL A 482 3.33 -2.01 -7.26
CA VAL A 482 2.46 -0.96 -7.79
C VAL A 482 2.15 0.11 -6.76
N ASP A 483 2.13 -0.21 -5.46
CA ASP A 483 2.01 0.83 -4.42
C ASP A 483 3.31 1.65 -4.29
N ALA A 484 4.47 0.99 -4.19
CA ALA A 484 5.77 1.66 -4.11
C ALA A 484 6.02 2.58 -5.30
N MET A 485 5.51 2.21 -6.48
CA MET A 485 5.58 3.02 -7.69
C MET A 485 4.39 3.93 -7.91
N GLY A 486 3.23 3.63 -7.34
CA GLY A 486 2.08 4.54 -7.26
C GLY A 486 2.44 5.80 -6.47
N ALA A 487 3.49 5.76 -5.65
CA ALA A 487 4.13 6.93 -5.04
C ALA A 487 4.93 7.82 -6.01
N THR A 488 5.19 7.36 -7.24
CA THR A 488 5.79 8.20 -8.30
C THR A 488 4.74 9.16 -8.86
N ALA A 489 5.12 10.41 -9.00
CA ALA A 489 4.60 11.31 -8.00
C ALA A 489 3.52 12.28 -8.53
N GLU A 490 3.38 12.43 -9.86
CA GLU A 490 2.32 13.27 -10.44
C GLU A 490 0.95 12.57 -10.44
N THR A 491 0.91 11.24 -10.59
CA THR A 491 -0.35 10.47 -10.57
C THR A 491 -1.04 10.57 -9.21
N LYS A 492 -0.25 10.54 -8.12
CA LYS A 492 -0.71 10.61 -6.73
C LYS A 492 -0.75 12.04 -6.17
N ALA A 493 -0.49 13.07 -6.98
CA ALA A 493 -0.58 14.44 -6.51
C ALA A 493 -2.02 14.73 -6.05
N MET A 494 -2.15 15.28 -4.84
CA MET A 494 -3.46 15.61 -4.27
C MET A 494 -4.25 16.53 -5.20
N ASP A 495 -5.55 16.30 -5.30
CA ASP A 495 -6.43 17.03 -6.23
C ASP A 495 -6.34 18.57 -6.11
N MET A 496 -6.30 19.10 -4.88
CA MET A 496 -6.16 20.54 -4.66
C MET A 496 -4.86 21.14 -5.21
N PHE A 497 -3.75 20.41 -5.25
CA PHE A 497 -2.46 20.96 -5.71
C PHE A 497 -2.31 21.02 -7.22
N ARG A 498 -3.30 20.51 -7.95
CA ARG A 498 -3.30 20.54 -9.40
C ARG A 498 -3.88 21.84 -9.97
N TYR A 499 -4.42 22.70 -9.11
CA TYR A 499 -4.79 24.05 -9.47
C TYR A 499 -3.54 24.95 -9.50
N PRO A 500 -3.23 25.61 -10.63
CA PRO A 500 -2.01 26.43 -10.77
C PRO A 500 -1.87 27.52 -9.71
N GLU A 501 -2.96 28.10 -9.24
CA GLU A 501 -2.98 29.13 -8.20
C GLU A 501 -2.49 28.60 -6.84
N VAL A 502 -2.72 27.31 -6.56
CA VAL A 502 -2.22 26.67 -5.34
C VAL A 502 -0.71 26.47 -5.41
N ILE A 503 -0.16 26.16 -6.59
CA ILE A 503 1.29 26.03 -6.80
C ILE A 503 2.01 27.34 -6.44
N ASP A 504 1.48 28.50 -6.84
CA ASP A 504 2.08 29.80 -6.50
C ASP A 504 2.18 29.99 -4.97
N ILE A 505 1.16 29.57 -4.22
CA ILE A 505 1.14 29.65 -2.75
C ILE A 505 2.16 28.68 -2.16
N LEU A 506 2.20 27.43 -2.62
CA LEU A 506 3.17 26.42 -2.15
C LEU A 506 4.62 26.86 -2.39
N GLN A 507 4.90 27.44 -3.56
CA GLN A 507 6.21 28.00 -3.87
C GLN A 507 6.58 29.16 -2.94
N ASN A 508 5.61 30.03 -2.58
CA ASN A 508 5.83 31.11 -1.63
C ASN A 508 6.05 30.61 -0.20
N VAL A 509 5.36 29.54 0.23
CA VAL A 509 5.59 28.88 1.52
C VAL A 509 7.01 28.34 1.60
N LYS A 510 7.47 27.69 0.53
CA LYS A 510 8.84 27.17 0.43
C LYS A 510 9.88 28.28 0.41
N LEU A 511 9.66 29.34 -0.37
CA LEU A 511 10.52 30.52 -0.39
C LEU A 511 10.60 31.20 0.98
N TYR A 512 9.47 31.32 1.69
CA TYR A 512 9.44 31.86 3.05
C TYR A 512 10.28 30.98 3.99
N ALA A 513 10.06 29.66 3.99
CA ALA A 513 10.80 28.73 4.82
C ALA A 513 12.32 28.80 4.54
N GLU A 514 12.74 28.84 3.27
CA GLU A 514 14.17 28.98 2.92
C GLU A 514 14.78 30.30 3.42
N THR A 515 14.03 31.39 3.36
CA THR A 515 14.52 32.72 3.73
C THR A 515 14.46 33.02 5.23
N HIS A 516 13.68 32.25 5.99
CA HIS A 516 13.46 32.46 7.43
C HIS A 516 14.03 31.35 8.31
N GLY A 517 14.96 30.54 7.79
CA GLY A 517 15.72 29.56 8.58
C GLY A 517 15.10 28.16 8.65
N GLY A 518 14.03 27.90 7.91
CA GLY A 518 13.47 26.58 7.67
C GLY A 518 11.98 26.49 8.00
N PRO A 519 11.33 25.36 7.66
CA PRO A 519 9.89 25.17 7.85
C PRO A 519 9.46 25.17 9.33
N LYS A 520 10.37 24.90 10.27
CA LYS A 520 10.10 24.91 11.72
C LYS A 520 10.11 26.31 12.33
N GLU A 521 10.70 27.28 11.63
CA GLU A 521 10.84 28.66 12.10
C GLU A 521 9.71 29.56 11.58
N MET A 522 8.78 29.03 10.76
CA MET A 522 7.66 29.81 10.24
C MET A 522 6.71 30.22 11.37
N GLU A 523 6.46 31.53 11.45
CA GLU A 523 5.61 32.13 12.47
C GLU A 523 4.14 31.77 12.27
N PRO A 524 3.37 31.54 13.36
CA PRO A 524 1.95 31.21 13.26
C PRO A 524 1.12 32.23 12.48
N ALA A 525 1.43 33.53 12.62
CA ALA A 525 0.76 34.60 11.90
C ALA A 525 1.01 34.55 10.39
N ALA A 526 2.25 34.25 9.95
CA ALA A 526 2.56 34.04 8.53
C ALA A 526 1.82 32.81 7.98
N LEU A 527 1.84 31.69 8.72
CA LEU A 527 1.12 30.48 8.35
C LEU A 527 -0.39 30.73 8.22
N ALA A 528 -0.98 31.55 9.10
CA ALA A 528 -2.39 31.90 9.04
C ALA A 528 -2.75 32.64 7.74
N VAL A 529 -1.89 33.54 7.26
CA VAL A 529 -2.09 34.23 5.97
C VAL A 529 -1.96 33.26 4.80
N PHE A 530 -1.02 32.31 4.82
CA PHE A 530 -0.94 31.27 3.79
C PHE A 530 -2.22 30.41 3.73
N LYS A 531 -2.79 30.04 4.89
CA LYS A 531 -4.10 29.37 4.96
C LYS A 531 -5.22 30.27 4.44
N GLN A 532 -5.17 31.56 4.80
CA GLN A 532 -5.83 32.71 4.17
C GLN A 532 -6.05 32.48 2.65
N ASP A 533 -4.92 32.44 1.97
CA ASP A 533 -4.85 32.41 0.53
C ASP A 533 -5.31 31.08 -0.08
N LEU A 534 -4.97 29.96 0.57
CA LEU A 534 -5.45 28.65 0.12
C LEU A 534 -6.98 28.58 0.19
N ASN A 535 -7.59 29.07 1.27
CA ASN A 535 -9.04 29.13 1.41
C ASN A 535 -9.67 30.06 0.34
N ALA A 536 -9.03 31.19 0.01
CA ALA A 536 -9.50 32.07 -1.05
C ALA A 536 -9.47 31.41 -2.45
N VAL A 537 -8.48 30.56 -2.71
CA VAL A 537 -8.46 29.73 -3.92
C VAL A 537 -9.63 28.75 -3.91
N VAL A 538 -9.86 28.05 -2.79
CA VAL A 538 -11.02 27.13 -2.64
C VAL A 538 -12.35 27.85 -2.89
N ASP A 539 -12.53 29.06 -2.35
CA ASP A 539 -13.73 29.87 -2.55
C ASP A 539 -13.93 30.23 -4.04
N THR A 540 -12.83 30.56 -4.73
CA THR A 540 -12.85 30.86 -6.17
C THR A 540 -13.21 29.62 -6.99
N LEU A 541 -12.63 28.46 -6.69
CA LEU A 541 -12.94 27.21 -7.36
C LEU A 541 -14.41 26.81 -7.17
N LEU A 542 -14.97 27.04 -5.98
CA LEU A 542 -16.38 26.82 -5.69
C LEU A 542 -17.27 27.79 -6.49
N ALA A 543 -16.94 29.09 -6.50
CA ALA A 543 -17.69 30.10 -7.23
C ALA A 543 -17.68 29.87 -8.76
N ASP A 544 -16.56 29.36 -9.29
CA ASP A 544 -16.41 28.98 -10.70
C ASP A 544 -17.12 27.65 -11.05
N GLY A 545 -17.67 26.94 -10.06
CA GLY A 545 -18.28 25.62 -10.26
C GLY A 545 -17.28 24.52 -10.60
N LYS A 546 -15.97 24.72 -10.32
CA LYS A 546 -14.91 23.72 -10.54
C LYS A 546 -14.92 22.62 -9.48
N ILE A 547 -15.48 22.90 -8.30
CA ILE A 547 -15.65 21.94 -7.20
C ILE A 547 -17.04 22.08 -6.57
N SER A 548 -17.49 21.02 -5.89
CA SER A 548 -18.74 21.00 -5.12
C SER A 548 -18.58 21.66 -3.73
N GLU A 549 -19.69 21.98 -3.07
CA GLU A 549 -19.68 22.46 -1.69
C GLU A 549 -19.04 21.45 -0.73
N GLU A 550 -19.33 20.16 -0.89
CA GLU A 550 -18.73 19.09 -0.08
C GLU A 550 -17.21 19.05 -0.24
N ARG A 551 -16.70 19.16 -1.48
CA ARG A 551 -15.25 19.23 -1.73
C ARG A 551 -14.62 20.47 -1.12
N ALA A 552 -15.27 21.62 -1.27
CA ALA A 552 -14.78 22.85 -0.68
C ALA A 552 -14.70 22.74 0.85
N ALA A 553 -15.70 22.13 1.50
CA ALA A 553 -15.65 21.85 2.94
C ALA A 553 -14.49 20.93 3.31
N GLY A 554 -14.24 19.88 2.50
CA GLY A 554 -13.08 19.01 2.68
C GLY A 554 -11.75 19.75 2.60
N TYR A 555 -11.52 20.52 1.53
CA TYR A 555 -10.28 21.27 1.36
C TYR A 555 -10.04 22.28 2.47
N ARG A 556 -11.08 23.01 2.92
CA ARG A 556 -10.97 23.89 4.09
C ARG A 556 -10.56 23.13 5.34
N SER A 557 -11.12 21.94 5.57
CA SER A 557 -10.68 21.06 6.68
C SER A 557 -9.21 20.67 6.54
N ALA A 558 -8.75 20.26 5.36
CA ALA A 558 -7.35 19.89 5.14
C ALA A 558 -6.39 21.06 5.41
N ILE A 559 -6.74 22.25 4.93
CA ILE A 559 -5.99 23.50 5.14
C ILE A 559 -5.92 23.85 6.63
N GLU A 560 -7.06 23.84 7.33
CA GLU A 560 -7.09 24.26 8.73
C GLU A 560 -6.42 23.25 9.67
N ASN A 561 -6.64 21.97 9.43
CA ASN A 561 -6.28 20.93 10.39
C ASN A 561 -4.91 20.28 10.16
N GLN A 562 -4.38 20.30 8.93
CA GLN A 562 -3.18 19.52 8.60
C GLN A 562 -2.14 20.24 7.75
N PHE A 563 -2.50 21.29 7.01
CA PHE A 563 -1.52 22.06 6.23
C PHE A 563 -0.40 22.62 7.11
N ASN A 564 0.84 22.31 6.73
CA ASN A 564 2.04 22.81 7.38
C ASN A 564 3.20 22.95 6.37
N PRO A 565 4.25 23.74 6.67
CA PRO A 565 5.33 23.98 5.72
C PRO A 565 6.15 22.74 5.34
N GLN A 566 6.18 21.69 6.18
CA GLN A 566 6.94 20.47 5.91
C GLN A 566 6.25 19.62 4.83
N THR A 567 4.91 19.61 4.80
CA THR A 567 4.17 18.85 3.78
C THR A 567 4.27 19.47 2.38
N VAL A 568 4.62 20.75 2.28
CA VAL A 568 4.86 21.44 1.00
C VAL A 568 6.02 20.86 0.22
N GLU A 569 7.12 20.47 0.88
CA GLU A 569 8.28 19.88 0.18
C GLU A 569 7.90 18.55 -0.49
N ILE A 570 7.14 17.71 0.23
CA ILE A 570 6.62 16.44 -0.29
C ILE A 570 5.76 16.68 -1.53
N THR A 571 4.87 17.67 -1.47
CA THR A 571 3.98 18.03 -2.57
C THR A 571 4.73 18.59 -3.78
N LEU A 572 5.70 19.48 -3.60
CA LEU A 572 6.45 20.03 -4.75
C LEU A 572 7.29 18.94 -5.44
N GLY A 573 7.85 18.01 -4.66
CA GLY A 573 8.58 16.85 -5.17
C GLY A 573 7.71 15.84 -5.91
N GLN A 574 6.38 15.98 -5.89
CA GLN A 574 5.49 15.08 -6.61
C GLN A 574 5.42 15.33 -8.11
N PHE A 575 5.62 16.56 -8.55
CA PHE A 575 5.44 16.92 -9.95
C PHE A 575 6.64 16.58 -10.84
N THR A 576 7.56 15.75 -10.36
CA THR A 576 8.89 15.58 -10.95
C THR A 576 8.98 14.37 -11.87
N GLY A 577 7.97 13.50 -11.87
CA GLY A 577 7.67 12.71 -13.05
C GLY A 577 6.71 11.55 -12.82
N VAL A 578 6.64 10.71 -13.84
CA VAL A 578 5.49 9.84 -14.11
C VAL A 578 5.98 8.45 -14.49
N VAL A 579 5.49 7.42 -13.80
CA VAL A 579 5.58 6.05 -14.31
C VAL A 579 4.67 5.90 -15.52
N ARG A 580 5.21 5.35 -16.60
CA ARG A 580 4.49 5.10 -17.86
C ARG A 580 4.13 3.64 -18.00
N GLU A 581 5.10 2.78 -17.72
CA GLU A 581 4.96 1.37 -17.99
C GLU A 581 5.63 0.52 -16.93
N MET A 582 4.98 -0.59 -16.59
CA MET A 582 5.55 -1.68 -15.80
C MET A 582 5.35 -3.00 -16.51
N LYS A 583 6.45 -3.71 -16.72
CA LYS A 583 6.43 -5.06 -17.29
C LYS A 583 7.31 -5.97 -16.46
N LEU A 584 6.89 -7.20 -16.26
CA LEU A 584 7.81 -8.23 -15.80
C LEU A 584 8.63 -8.75 -16.97
N THR A 585 9.94 -8.85 -16.76
CA THR A 585 10.87 -9.42 -17.72
C THR A 585 11.65 -10.54 -17.06
N ARG A 586 12.00 -11.56 -17.86
CA ARG A 586 12.93 -12.60 -17.44
C ARG A 586 14.35 -12.12 -17.75
N ARG A 587 15.17 -12.01 -16.71
CA ARG A 587 16.58 -11.65 -16.80
C ARG A 587 17.43 -12.81 -17.32
N ALA A 588 18.67 -12.50 -17.71
CA ALA A 588 19.60 -13.49 -18.24
C ALA A 588 19.94 -14.61 -17.23
N ASP A 589 19.85 -14.32 -15.93
CA ASP A 589 20.05 -15.29 -14.84
C ASP A 589 18.79 -16.14 -14.55
N GLY A 590 17.71 -15.94 -15.31
CA GLY A 590 16.45 -16.65 -15.16
C GLY A 590 15.49 -16.03 -14.15
N THR A 591 15.90 -15.02 -13.38
CA THR A 591 15.01 -14.32 -12.43
C THR A 591 13.96 -13.50 -13.17
N VAL A 592 12.80 -13.30 -12.54
CA VAL A 592 11.72 -12.44 -13.06
C VAL A 592 11.69 -11.19 -12.21
N ALA A 593 11.79 -10.02 -12.85
CA ALA A 593 11.80 -8.73 -12.17
C ALA A 593 11.04 -7.67 -12.99
N PRO A 594 10.52 -6.62 -12.35
CA PRO A 594 9.89 -5.50 -13.05
C PRO A 594 10.92 -4.65 -13.78
N GLU A 595 10.66 -4.39 -15.05
CA GLU A 595 11.15 -3.26 -15.80
C GLU A 595 10.15 -2.11 -15.65
N ILE A 596 10.60 -1.00 -15.09
CA ILE A 596 9.79 0.17 -14.76
C ILE A 596 10.27 1.33 -15.64
N ARG A 597 9.39 1.80 -16.53
CA ARG A 597 9.66 2.93 -17.41
C ARG A 597 9.04 4.19 -16.85
N MET A 598 9.88 5.21 -16.72
CA MET A 598 9.53 6.46 -16.07
C MET A 598 9.96 7.62 -16.94
N ASP A 599 9.13 8.66 -16.96
CA ASP A 599 9.49 9.92 -17.59
C ASP A 599 9.87 10.92 -16.51
N VAL A 600 11.01 11.58 -16.71
CA VAL A 600 11.36 12.80 -16.00
C VAL A 600 11.00 13.99 -16.88
N SER A 601 10.15 14.86 -16.36
CA SER A 601 9.61 15.98 -17.13
C SER A 601 10.49 17.23 -16.98
N ARG A 602 10.29 18.24 -17.84
CA ARG A 602 10.84 19.60 -17.63
C ARG A 602 10.54 20.15 -16.23
N LEU A 603 9.39 19.78 -15.67
CA LEU A 603 8.95 20.18 -14.34
C LEU A 603 9.90 19.66 -13.24
N ALA A 604 10.49 18.47 -13.42
CA ALA A 604 11.51 17.93 -12.52
C ALA A 604 12.72 18.85 -12.40
N ALA A 605 13.22 19.35 -13.53
CA ALA A 605 14.35 20.26 -13.54
C ALA A 605 13.97 21.63 -12.99
N LEU A 606 12.80 22.15 -13.32
CA LEU A 606 12.33 23.42 -12.74
C LEU A 606 12.19 23.33 -11.22
N VAL A 607 11.69 22.21 -10.68
CA VAL A 607 11.67 21.96 -9.24
C VAL A 607 13.10 21.89 -8.68
N GLY A 608 14.01 21.21 -9.36
CA GLY A 608 15.42 21.10 -8.98
C GLY A 608 16.14 22.45 -8.96
N ASP A 609 15.94 23.26 -9.99
CA ASP A 609 16.49 24.61 -10.11
C ASP A 609 15.90 25.52 -9.02
N ASN A 610 14.58 25.50 -8.83
CA ASN A 610 13.88 26.40 -7.90
C ASN A 610 13.98 26.00 -6.44
N PHE A 611 14.15 24.72 -6.11
CA PHE A 611 14.06 24.18 -4.75
C PHE A 611 15.16 23.17 -4.37
N GLY A 612 15.93 22.67 -5.34
CA GLY A 612 17.02 21.72 -5.15
C GLY A 612 16.66 20.27 -5.51
N ASP A 613 17.69 19.51 -5.89
CA ASP A 613 17.54 18.12 -6.37
C ASP A 613 16.93 17.17 -5.35
N THR A 614 17.19 17.39 -4.07
CA THR A 614 16.62 16.56 -3.00
C THR A 614 15.09 16.59 -3.05
N ILE A 615 14.49 17.75 -3.34
CA ILE A 615 13.04 17.89 -3.49
C ILE A 615 12.59 17.36 -4.85
N ALA A 616 13.32 17.69 -5.93
CA ALA A 616 13.00 17.23 -7.27
C ALA A 616 13.00 15.70 -7.40
N LEU A 617 13.80 15.00 -6.61
CA LEU A 617 13.88 13.55 -6.66
C LEU A 617 13.08 12.87 -5.55
N GLN A 618 12.44 13.63 -4.65
CA GLN A 618 11.78 13.08 -3.47
C GLN A 618 10.70 12.05 -3.83
N GLY A 619 9.94 12.30 -4.90
CA GLY A 619 8.94 11.36 -5.42
C GLY A 619 9.50 10.04 -5.98
N PHE A 620 10.77 10.02 -6.39
CA PHE A 620 11.44 8.84 -6.92
C PHE A 620 12.31 8.13 -5.88
N VAL A 621 12.84 8.88 -4.91
CA VAL A 621 13.81 8.38 -3.92
C VAL A 621 13.25 7.20 -3.14
N LYS A 622 12.00 7.28 -2.64
CA LYS A 622 11.38 6.16 -1.92
C LYS A 622 11.28 4.94 -2.83
N ALA A 623 10.64 5.12 -3.98
CA ALA A 623 10.39 4.08 -4.96
C ALA A 623 11.70 3.37 -5.36
N MET A 624 12.73 4.12 -5.73
CA MET A 624 14.03 3.57 -6.14
C MET A 624 14.81 2.94 -4.97
N LYS A 625 14.74 3.50 -3.75
CA LYS A 625 15.37 2.90 -2.56
C LYS A 625 14.71 1.59 -2.16
N ASP A 626 13.38 1.49 -2.24
CA ASP A 626 12.65 0.26 -1.92
C ASP A 626 13.06 -0.90 -2.84
N PHE A 627 13.47 -0.58 -4.08
CA PHE A 627 14.04 -1.54 -5.03
C PHE A 627 15.57 -1.65 -4.99
N GLY A 628 16.23 -1.06 -3.99
CA GLY A 628 17.66 -1.30 -3.70
C GLY A 628 18.64 -0.39 -4.45
N LEU A 629 18.20 0.75 -4.99
CA LEU A 629 19.11 1.76 -5.53
C LEU A 629 19.71 2.63 -4.43
N THR A 630 21.03 2.91 -4.54
CA THR A 630 21.78 3.69 -3.55
C THR A 630 21.53 5.19 -3.69
N GLU A 631 21.77 5.93 -2.61
CA GLU A 631 21.67 7.39 -2.62
C GLU A 631 22.64 8.07 -3.61
N SER A 632 23.83 7.48 -3.82
CA SER A 632 24.77 7.98 -4.84
C SER A 632 24.20 7.90 -6.25
N ARG A 633 23.50 6.81 -6.60
CA ARG A 633 22.83 6.65 -7.90
C ARG A 633 21.68 7.63 -8.09
N LEU A 634 20.98 7.97 -7.01
CA LEU A 634 19.93 8.99 -7.03
C LEU A 634 20.49 10.39 -7.26
N GLN A 635 21.64 10.72 -6.67
CA GLN A 635 22.30 12.01 -6.94
C GLN A 635 22.79 12.11 -8.38
N GLU A 636 23.29 11.02 -8.97
CA GLU A 636 23.66 10.95 -10.40
C GLU A 636 22.47 11.26 -11.31
N LEU A 637 21.26 10.78 -10.96
CA LEU A 637 20.04 11.02 -11.73
C LEU A 637 19.75 12.50 -11.91
N GLY A 638 19.75 13.30 -10.83
CA GLY A 638 19.46 14.73 -10.90
C GLY A 638 20.39 15.47 -11.87
N GLY A 639 21.69 15.18 -11.79
CA GLY A 639 22.70 15.76 -12.67
C GLY A 639 22.52 15.37 -14.15
N LEU A 640 22.24 14.08 -14.41
CA LEU A 640 22.00 13.58 -15.78
C LEU A 640 20.74 14.20 -16.39
N VAL A 641 19.66 14.35 -15.61
CA VAL A 641 18.42 14.99 -16.08
C VAL A 641 18.65 16.45 -16.49
N ARG A 642 19.39 17.22 -15.68
CA ARG A 642 19.75 18.61 -16.05
C ARG A 642 20.61 18.68 -17.31
N GLN A 643 21.64 17.84 -17.39
CA GLN A 643 22.51 17.77 -18.58
C GLN A 643 21.69 17.47 -19.83
N LEU A 644 20.83 16.45 -19.74
CA LEU A 644 19.99 16.01 -20.83
C LEU A 644 19.04 17.11 -21.30
N GLN A 645 18.45 17.90 -20.40
CA GLN A 645 17.59 19.02 -20.78
C GLN A 645 18.34 20.21 -21.41
N SER A 646 19.57 20.45 -20.98
CA SER A 646 20.42 21.52 -21.53
C SER A 646 21.11 21.14 -22.85
N GLU A 647 21.19 19.86 -23.18
CA GLU A 647 21.91 19.36 -24.35
C GLU A 647 21.06 19.50 -25.62
N SER A 648 21.58 20.18 -26.64
CA SER A 648 20.89 20.38 -27.92
C SER A 648 21.34 19.41 -29.01
N ASP A 649 22.49 18.76 -28.84
CA ASP A 649 23.05 17.82 -29.81
C ASP A 649 22.37 16.43 -29.71
N PRO A 650 21.68 15.94 -30.76
CA PRO A 650 20.93 14.69 -30.69
C PRO A 650 21.76 13.47 -30.30
N ALA A 651 23.01 13.37 -30.76
CA ALA A 651 23.87 12.22 -30.47
C ALA A 651 24.32 12.21 -29.01
N ARG A 652 24.65 13.38 -28.45
CA ARG A 652 24.95 13.52 -27.01
C ARG A 652 23.72 13.33 -26.15
N ARG A 653 22.54 13.81 -26.57
CA ARG A 653 21.27 13.52 -25.89
C ARG A 653 21.02 12.02 -25.80
N GLU A 654 21.15 11.30 -26.91
CA GLU A 654 20.99 9.83 -26.93
C GLU A 654 22.01 9.15 -26.00
N ALA A 655 23.27 9.61 -25.98
CA ALA A 655 24.29 9.10 -25.08
C ALA A 655 23.99 9.35 -23.58
N LEU A 656 23.35 10.48 -23.26
CA LEU A 656 22.89 10.80 -21.90
C LEU A 656 21.67 9.96 -21.52
N GLN A 657 20.70 9.78 -22.42
CA GLN A 657 19.53 8.91 -22.20
C GLN A 657 19.94 7.46 -21.91
N ARG A 658 20.95 6.93 -22.59
CA ARG A 658 21.48 5.58 -22.31
C ARG A 658 22.11 5.43 -20.92
N GLN A 659 22.45 6.53 -20.24
CA GLN A 659 22.97 6.51 -18.87
C GLN A 659 21.84 6.52 -17.82
N LEU A 660 20.59 6.78 -18.24
CA LEU A 660 19.40 6.81 -17.37
C LEU A 660 18.75 5.43 -17.20
N VAL A 661 19.56 4.37 -17.18
CA VAL A 661 19.13 3.00 -16.91
C VAL A 661 19.77 2.54 -15.61
N TYR A 662 18.94 2.23 -14.61
CA TYR A 662 19.40 1.82 -13.28
C TYR A 662 18.90 0.42 -12.97
N GLU A 663 19.83 -0.52 -12.85
CA GLU A 663 19.54 -1.91 -12.52
C GLU A 663 19.89 -2.22 -11.08
N SER A 664 19.00 -2.95 -10.42
CA SER A 664 19.16 -3.53 -9.08
C SER A 664 18.79 -5.02 -9.13
N GLU A 665 19.05 -5.75 -8.05
CA GLU A 665 18.56 -7.14 -7.92
C GLU A 665 17.02 -7.24 -8.01
N ARG A 666 16.29 -6.15 -7.75
CA ARG A 666 14.84 -6.16 -7.56
C ARG A 666 14.04 -5.56 -8.71
N ALA A 667 14.63 -4.65 -9.49
CA ALA A 667 13.99 -3.98 -10.61
C ALA A 667 15.02 -3.38 -11.57
N THR A 668 14.56 -3.08 -12.79
CA THR A 668 15.29 -2.27 -13.76
C THR A 668 14.48 -1.01 -14.03
N PHE A 669 15.06 0.16 -13.75
CA PHE A 669 14.47 1.46 -14.02
C PHE A 669 15.02 2.02 -15.32
N ILE A 670 14.13 2.39 -16.23
CA ILE A 670 14.48 3.05 -17.50
C ILE A 670 13.84 4.43 -17.45
N ILE A 671 14.68 5.47 -17.34
CA ILE A 671 14.21 6.85 -17.24
C ILE A 671 14.40 7.52 -18.61
N GLY A 672 13.28 7.76 -19.27
CA GLY A 672 13.23 8.40 -20.58
C GLY A 672 12.95 9.89 -20.50
N GLU A 673 13.18 10.57 -21.62
CA GLU A 673 12.50 11.82 -21.93
C GLU A 673 11.21 11.51 -22.69
N ARG A 674 10.25 12.40 -22.56
CA ARG A 674 8.93 12.29 -23.18
C ARG A 674 9.03 12.16 -24.71
N GLU A 675 9.05 10.95 -25.23
CA GLU A 675 8.68 10.62 -26.60
C GLU A 675 7.34 9.88 -26.56
N THR A 676 6.25 10.66 -26.66
CA THR A 676 4.91 10.29 -27.13
C THR A 676 4.60 8.78 -27.25
N ALA A 677 4.27 8.10 -26.15
CA ALA A 677 3.32 6.98 -26.11
C ALA A 677 3.20 6.44 -24.69
N GLY A 678 2.00 6.43 -24.11
CA GLY A 678 1.74 5.68 -22.87
C GLY A 678 0.44 6.06 -22.16
N LEU A 679 -0.01 7.30 -22.30
CA LEU A 679 -1.34 7.76 -21.88
C LEU A 679 -1.84 8.78 -22.92
N PRO A 680 -3.10 8.74 -23.38
CA PRO A 680 -3.74 9.92 -23.97
C PRO A 680 -3.62 11.05 -22.95
N ASP A 681 -3.03 12.18 -23.34
CA ASP A 681 -2.66 13.22 -22.39
C ASP A 681 -3.86 14.11 -22.02
N GLU A 682 -4.83 13.53 -21.32
CA GLU A 682 -5.95 14.26 -20.71
C GLU A 682 -5.50 15.30 -19.67
N ARG A 683 -4.21 15.31 -19.33
CA ARG A 683 -3.59 16.16 -18.29
C ARG A 683 -2.64 17.21 -18.84
N GLU A 684 -2.42 17.25 -20.16
CA GLU A 684 -1.40 18.12 -20.74
C GLU A 684 -1.67 19.60 -20.46
N GLN A 685 -2.94 20.02 -20.49
CA GLN A 685 -3.32 21.40 -20.20
C GLN A 685 -2.98 21.78 -18.77
N GLU A 686 -3.28 20.91 -17.82
CA GLU A 686 -2.99 21.14 -16.41
C GLU A 686 -1.49 21.15 -16.15
N ARG A 687 -0.77 20.16 -16.68
CA ARG A 687 0.69 20.08 -16.56
C ARG A 687 1.39 21.29 -17.20
N THR A 688 0.88 21.77 -18.33
CA THR A 688 1.37 23.01 -18.97
C THR A 688 1.16 24.20 -18.03
N ALA A 689 -0.04 24.38 -17.49
CA ALA A 689 -0.34 25.48 -16.59
C ALA A 689 0.52 25.43 -15.31
N ILE A 690 0.74 24.26 -14.73
CA ILE A 690 1.65 24.08 -13.58
C ILE A 690 3.09 24.42 -13.98
N THR A 691 3.56 23.94 -15.14
CA THR A 691 4.91 24.23 -15.66
C THR A 691 5.15 25.73 -15.79
N GLU A 692 4.18 26.47 -16.35
CA GLU A 692 4.25 27.93 -16.50
C GLU A 692 4.43 28.65 -15.15
N ARG A 693 3.83 28.15 -14.05
CA ARG A 693 4.02 28.70 -12.70
C ARG A 693 5.44 28.51 -12.19
N PHE A 694 6.02 27.31 -12.37
CA PHE A 694 7.42 27.06 -12.00
C PHE A 694 8.40 27.90 -12.82
N GLU A 695 8.12 28.12 -14.10
CA GLU A 695 8.95 29.01 -14.92
C GLU A 695 8.82 30.47 -14.51
N ALA A 696 7.61 30.94 -14.20
CA ALA A 696 7.39 32.29 -13.68
C ALA A 696 8.15 32.50 -12.38
N PHE A 697 8.06 31.55 -11.44
CA PHE A 697 8.82 31.58 -10.20
C PHE A 697 10.33 31.64 -10.44
N GLY A 698 10.86 30.83 -11.36
CA GLY A 698 12.28 30.86 -11.72
C GLY A 698 12.73 32.20 -12.29
N ARG A 699 11.89 32.88 -13.10
CA ARG A 699 12.20 34.22 -13.64
C ARG A 699 12.10 35.33 -12.60
N GLU A 700 11.24 35.15 -11.60
CA GLU A 700 10.94 36.19 -10.60
C GLU A 700 11.80 36.07 -9.34
N THR A 701 12.50 34.95 -9.15
CA THR A 701 13.35 34.71 -7.98
C THR A 701 14.79 34.50 -8.40
N ILE A 702 15.72 34.59 -7.45
CA ILE A 702 17.16 34.38 -7.71
C ILE A 702 17.64 33.03 -7.19
N ARG A 703 16.70 32.13 -6.87
CA ARG A 703 16.96 30.89 -6.14
C ARG A 703 17.75 29.91 -7.00
N SER A 704 17.41 29.81 -8.29
CA SER A 704 18.12 28.99 -9.25
C SER A 704 19.55 29.46 -9.45
N GLU A 705 19.73 30.76 -9.69
CA GLU A 705 21.04 31.39 -9.86
C GLU A 705 21.89 31.16 -8.62
N LEU A 706 21.35 31.42 -7.42
CA LEU A 706 22.05 31.18 -6.17
C LEU A 706 22.53 29.72 -6.04
N ARG A 707 21.69 28.73 -6.40
CA ARG A 707 22.11 27.31 -6.35
C ARG A 707 23.24 27.04 -7.35
N GLN A 708 23.08 27.48 -8.60
CA GLN A 708 24.09 27.30 -9.65
C GLN A 708 25.45 27.92 -9.27
N GLN A 709 25.45 29.07 -8.60
CA GLN A 709 26.65 29.73 -8.09
C GLN A 709 27.44 28.82 -7.13
N PHE A 710 26.76 28.22 -6.16
CA PHE A 710 27.40 27.33 -5.18
C PHE A 710 27.75 25.96 -5.76
N GLU A 711 26.93 25.42 -6.66
CA GLU A 711 27.21 24.15 -7.35
C GLU A 711 28.49 24.24 -8.19
N ARG A 712 28.72 25.35 -8.89
CA ARG A 712 29.97 25.58 -9.64
C ARG A 712 31.22 25.52 -8.76
N ILE A 713 31.16 26.03 -7.54
CA ILE A 713 32.27 25.92 -6.58
C ILE A 713 32.40 24.50 -6.04
N ARG A 714 31.28 23.82 -5.76
CA ARG A 714 31.27 22.44 -5.24
C ARG A 714 31.80 21.42 -6.25
N ALA A 715 31.60 21.64 -7.54
CA ALA A 715 32.12 20.80 -8.61
C ALA A 715 33.66 20.76 -8.65
N ILE A 716 34.33 21.68 -7.97
CA ILE A 716 35.78 21.77 -7.90
C ILE A 716 36.26 21.09 -6.60
N PRO A 717 37.25 20.19 -6.66
CA PRO A 717 37.78 19.52 -5.47
C PRO A 717 38.20 20.53 -4.39
N PRO A 718 37.91 20.28 -3.10
CA PRO A 718 38.19 21.25 -2.03
C PRO A 718 39.64 21.75 -1.99
N GLY A 719 40.62 20.91 -2.33
CA GLY A 719 42.03 21.29 -2.38
C GLY A 719 42.40 22.25 -3.53
N GLU A 720 41.60 22.30 -4.58
CA GLU A 720 41.82 23.11 -5.79
C GLU A 720 41.10 24.47 -5.74
N ARG A 721 40.20 24.65 -4.77
CA ARG A 721 39.47 25.91 -4.60
C ARG A 721 40.40 27.01 -4.08
N THR A 722 40.29 28.20 -4.66
CA THR A 722 41.16 29.36 -4.33
C THR A 722 40.37 30.54 -3.74
N PRO A 723 41.02 31.43 -2.97
CA PRO A 723 40.38 32.66 -2.47
C PRO A 723 39.82 33.56 -3.58
N GLU A 724 40.39 33.54 -4.78
CA GLU A 724 39.89 34.27 -5.94
C GLU A 724 38.53 33.77 -6.38
N MET A 725 38.27 32.47 -6.29
CA MET A 725 36.95 31.89 -6.58
C MET A 725 35.91 32.35 -5.56
N ALA A 726 36.28 32.44 -4.27
CA ALA A 726 35.41 33.00 -3.24
C ALA A 726 35.09 34.47 -3.53
N ARG A 727 36.08 35.25 -4.02
CA ARG A 727 35.87 36.64 -4.42
C ARG A 727 34.93 36.74 -5.62
N ALA A 728 35.15 35.96 -6.66
CA ALA A 728 34.29 35.94 -7.85
C ALA A 728 32.85 35.57 -7.47
N LEU A 729 32.66 34.53 -6.65
CA LEU A 729 31.34 34.14 -6.13
C LEU A 729 30.67 35.31 -5.39
N VAL A 730 31.39 36.01 -4.50
CA VAL A 730 30.81 37.14 -3.75
C VAL A 730 30.47 38.32 -4.66
N ASP A 731 31.30 38.61 -5.65
CA ASP A 731 31.04 39.67 -6.63
C ASP A 731 29.78 39.30 -7.46
N GLU A 732 29.67 38.06 -7.92
CA GLU A 732 28.48 37.55 -8.63
C GLU A 732 27.22 37.60 -7.74
N LEU A 733 27.30 37.17 -6.48
CA LEU A 733 26.19 37.29 -5.54
C LEU A 733 25.77 38.75 -5.32
N THR A 734 26.74 39.66 -5.22
CA THR A 734 26.44 41.10 -5.05
C THR A 734 25.66 41.65 -6.24
N THR A 735 25.87 41.13 -7.45
CA THR A 735 25.09 41.51 -8.63
C THR A 735 23.69 40.90 -8.68
N LEU A 736 23.47 39.76 -8.02
CA LEU A 736 22.18 39.07 -7.98
C LEU A 736 21.20 39.71 -6.98
N PHE A 737 21.71 40.32 -5.91
CA PHE A 737 20.90 40.93 -4.87
C PHE A 737 20.87 42.46 -4.99
N GLU A 738 19.68 43.05 -4.88
CA GLU A 738 19.52 44.47 -4.54
C GLU A 738 19.60 44.63 -3.01
N LEU A 739 20.84 44.61 -2.48
CA LEU A 739 21.12 44.62 -1.04
C LEU A 739 20.94 46.02 -0.42
N ASP A 740 20.35 46.08 0.77
CA ASP A 740 20.49 47.25 1.64
C ASP A 740 21.88 47.32 2.30
N ASP A 741 22.18 48.42 3.02
CA ASP A 741 23.49 48.61 3.65
C ASP A 741 23.87 47.50 4.64
N ARG A 742 22.88 46.94 5.36
CA ARG A 742 23.10 45.88 6.35
C ARG A 742 23.33 44.54 5.65
N GLU A 743 22.54 44.23 4.64
CA GLU A 743 22.65 43.03 3.81
C GLU A 743 23.99 43.04 3.04
N ALA A 744 24.41 44.19 2.51
CA ALA A 744 25.70 44.39 1.85
C ALA A 744 26.88 44.18 2.80
N GLN A 745 26.79 44.69 4.03
CA GLN A 745 27.80 44.42 5.08
C GLN A 745 27.86 42.94 5.44
N THR A 746 26.70 42.27 5.52
CA THR A 746 26.60 40.84 5.80
C THR A 746 27.27 40.02 4.69
N LEU A 747 26.96 40.30 3.42
CA LEU A 747 27.58 39.61 2.29
C LEU A 747 29.10 39.84 2.24
N LYS A 748 29.56 41.06 2.54
CA LYS A 748 30.99 41.38 2.63
C LYS A 748 31.70 40.59 3.73
N ALA A 749 31.07 40.43 4.89
CA ALA A 749 31.61 39.64 5.99
C ALA A 749 31.68 38.16 5.61
N LEU A 750 30.62 37.61 5.00
CA LEU A 750 30.59 36.24 4.49
C LEU A 750 31.63 36.01 3.40
N GLY A 751 31.86 36.98 2.53
CA GLY A 751 32.90 36.89 1.50
C GLY A 751 34.32 36.92 2.06
N LYS A 752 34.55 37.58 3.20
CA LYS A 752 35.82 37.44 3.94
C LYS A 752 35.95 36.02 4.51
N HIS A 753 34.92 35.55 5.21
CA HIS A 753 34.90 34.21 5.80
C HIS A 753 35.12 33.11 4.76
N LEU A 754 34.47 33.23 3.60
CA LEU A 754 34.60 32.27 2.52
C LEU A 754 36.00 32.26 1.92
N ARG A 755 36.65 33.41 1.75
CA ARG A 755 38.05 33.46 1.27
C ARG A 755 39.02 32.72 2.17
N GLU A 756 38.76 32.75 3.47
CA GLU A 756 39.59 32.06 4.48
C GLU A 756 39.29 30.55 4.52
N ASN A 757 38.08 30.13 4.11
CA ASN A 757 37.56 28.78 4.35
C ASN A 757 36.99 28.04 3.13
N ILE A 758 37.20 28.52 1.89
CA ILE A 758 36.57 27.96 0.67
C ILE A 758 36.90 26.47 0.42
N ARG A 759 37.99 25.98 1.01
CA ARG A 759 38.41 24.58 0.97
C ARG A 759 37.61 23.66 1.92
N SER A 760 36.65 24.18 2.68
CA SER A 760 35.78 23.42 3.56
C SER A 760 34.36 23.38 3.00
N ASP A 761 33.88 22.19 2.67
CA ASP A 761 32.48 21.98 2.24
C ASP A 761 31.48 22.37 3.33
N GLN A 762 31.85 22.17 4.60
CA GLN A 762 31.03 22.54 5.74
C GLN A 762 30.85 24.07 5.83
N GLU A 763 31.95 24.82 5.65
CA GLU A 763 31.92 26.28 5.70
C GLU A 763 31.19 26.85 4.48
N LEU A 764 31.43 26.28 3.29
CA LEU A 764 30.69 26.64 2.07
C LEU A 764 29.19 26.45 2.25
N SER A 765 28.76 25.34 2.88
CA SER A 765 27.35 25.06 3.15
C SER A 765 26.76 26.00 4.20
N THR A 766 27.53 26.38 5.22
CA THR A 766 27.13 27.37 6.23
C THR A 766 26.92 28.75 5.59
N VAL A 767 27.84 29.18 4.73
CA VAL A 767 27.75 30.43 3.96
C VAL A 767 26.54 30.40 3.03
N GLN A 768 26.32 29.29 2.30
CA GLN A 768 25.14 29.11 1.45
C GLN A 768 23.85 29.28 2.26
N SER A 769 23.74 28.63 3.42
CA SER A 769 22.55 28.73 4.27
C SER A 769 22.27 30.15 4.77
N THR A 770 23.33 30.94 4.98
CA THR A 770 23.20 32.32 5.43
C THR A 770 22.78 33.23 4.28
N ILE A 771 23.37 33.07 3.09
CA ILE A 771 22.99 33.83 1.89
C ILE A 771 21.58 33.47 1.42
N ALA A 772 21.14 32.23 1.61
CA ALA A 772 19.76 31.82 1.30
C ALA A 772 18.70 32.64 2.07
N ARG A 773 19.06 33.30 3.17
CA ARG A 773 18.18 34.20 3.94
C ARG A 773 18.02 35.58 3.32
N LEU A 774 18.93 35.97 2.43
CA LEU A 774 18.82 37.22 1.68
C LEU A 774 17.70 37.08 0.64
N LYS A 775 17.06 38.20 0.29
CA LYS A 775 15.93 38.26 -0.64
C LYS A 775 16.17 39.32 -1.71
N SER A 776 15.85 39.01 -2.97
CA SER A 776 15.76 40.01 -4.03
C SER A 776 14.56 40.95 -3.80
N LYS A 777 14.47 42.03 -4.56
CA LYS A 777 13.31 42.95 -4.49
C LYS A 777 11.99 42.27 -4.85
N SER A 778 11.98 41.43 -5.87
CA SER A 778 10.79 40.66 -6.27
C SER A 778 10.40 39.64 -5.20
N GLU A 779 11.37 38.96 -4.58
CA GLU A 779 11.11 38.03 -3.46
C GLU A 779 10.56 38.77 -2.23
N LYS A 780 11.12 39.94 -1.89
CA LYS A 780 10.58 40.84 -0.84
C LYS A 780 9.13 41.22 -1.16
N GLN A 781 8.80 41.54 -2.42
CA GLN A 781 7.43 41.86 -2.82
C GLN A 781 6.49 40.65 -2.72
N ARG A 782 6.91 39.46 -3.16
CA ARG A 782 6.12 38.22 -3.06
C ARG A 782 5.81 37.85 -1.61
N LEU A 783 6.78 38.04 -0.72
CA LEU A 783 6.65 37.65 0.69
C LEU A 783 6.07 38.72 1.61
N ARG A 784 6.02 39.98 1.14
CA ARG A 784 5.69 41.17 1.94
C ARG A 784 4.51 40.98 2.88
N ARG A 785 3.38 40.47 2.38
CA ARG A 785 2.16 40.31 3.20
C ARG A 785 2.31 39.33 4.36
N TYR A 786 3.08 38.25 4.16
CA TYR A 786 3.30 37.23 5.19
C TYR A 786 4.26 37.77 6.26
N GLU A 787 5.29 38.51 5.83
CA GLU A 787 6.25 39.17 6.70
C GLU A 787 5.61 40.31 7.52
N GLU A 788 4.73 41.11 6.91
CA GLU A 788 3.97 42.15 7.61
C GLU A 788 3.06 41.55 8.70
N ALA A 789 2.43 40.39 8.44
CA ALA A 789 1.63 39.68 9.43
C ALA A 789 2.47 39.12 10.59
N ALA A 790 3.62 38.50 10.29
CA ALA A 790 4.56 38.02 11.31
C ALA A 790 5.07 39.17 12.21
N ALA A 791 5.45 40.29 11.61
CA ALA A 791 5.97 41.45 12.34
C ALA A 791 4.90 42.11 13.24
N ALA A 792 3.65 42.17 12.80
CA ALA A 792 2.56 42.73 13.60
C ALA A 792 2.32 41.93 14.88
N ASP A 793 2.38 40.59 14.81
CA ASP A 793 2.19 39.71 15.96
C ASP A 793 3.36 39.80 16.95
N GLU A 794 4.61 39.91 16.47
CA GLU A 794 5.77 40.18 17.34
C GLU A 794 5.64 41.50 18.10
N HIS A 795 5.10 42.55 17.46
CA HIS A 795 4.89 43.84 18.10
C HIS A 795 3.81 43.77 19.20
N VAL A 796 2.74 43.00 18.98
CA VAL A 796 1.71 42.75 20.00
C VAL A 796 2.27 41.93 21.16
N ALA A 797 3.03 40.87 20.87
CA ALA A 797 3.66 40.02 21.88
C ALA A 797 4.74 40.74 22.72
N ARG A 798 5.43 41.74 22.15
CA ARG A 798 6.38 42.60 22.89
C ARG A 798 5.71 43.72 23.68
N ALA A 799 4.47 44.08 23.35
CA ALA A 799 3.70 45.12 24.03
C ALA A 799 2.83 44.58 25.18
N ALA A 800 2.49 43.29 25.14
CA ALA A 800 1.88 42.53 26.24
C ALA A 800 2.93 42.09 27.27
#